data_AF-A0A9E5QZN0-F1
#
_entry.id   AF-A0A9E5QZN0-F1
#
_cell.length_a   1.000
_cell.length_b   1.000
_cell.length_c   1.000
_cell.angle_alpha   90.00
_cell.angle_beta   90.00
_cell.angle_gamma   90.00
#
_symmetry.space_group_name_H-M   'P 1'
#
loop_
_entity.id
_entity.type
_entity.pdbx_description
1 polymer ?
#
loop_
_entity_poly.entity_id
_entity_poly.type
_entity_poly.pdbx_seq_one_letter_code
_entity_poly.pdbx_strand_id
1 'polypeptide(L)'
;MGGSGAGKTTLLNVLAGIESPSSGAVEINGINIHKDKDKIEGVIGYVAQDDLLIEELTVYQNLYYNAKLCFRHLNETDIDKRVMTTLGNLGLDHIKDLRVGSVLDKKISGGQRKRLNIALELIREPAVMFVDEPTSGLSSKDSQNVIDLLKELSLKGKLIFVVIHQPSSDIYKTFDKMLILDKGGYLIYYGPPIEAIAYFKRQTSQADSERRSENPEEIFNLIEKEVVNEFGQETGKRQISPPQWRERYESQFPSQEVEIIREKPPSSLRRPNVLMQTGIFTIRDFLAKVSNQQYMLINLLEAPVLAFLLSFIIRFQNEPGTGDYVYRYNDNIPAYILICIIIALFMGLTVSAEEIIKDRKTQKREQFLNLSRFSYLVSKLVILFLLSAIQTLSFVLIGNAVLEIQGELLNYWMILFSVSCFANVLGLNISSAFNSVIAIYITIPLLLIPQMILSGIIFRYEKMNELITDKGKVPLLADIMVSRWAFEAIMVNQFKNNPYERDYFELDKKISVNTYKTSFWLVELGVRLNKTLENTRLAKKNDSIQQKIAEDLALIRNEVKDENFRLDLLNDFDLDKELQPETFDEKAADKMRTYFDSIKVAYQDKLNEASIDRDDLIELIKKKRDSKYDITRQKTATITRDKPSS
;
A
#
# COMPACT_ATOMS: atom_id res chain seq x y z
N MET A 1 -30.01 -25.00 13.73
CA MET A 1 -29.74 -24.93 15.18
C MET A 1 -28.77 -26.05 15.57
N GLY A 2 -28.20 -25.99 16.77
CA GLY A 2 -27.20 -26.96 17.25
C GLY A 2 -26.30 -26.36 18.33
N GLY A 3 -25.72 -27.21 19.18
CA GLY A 3 -24.82 -26.77 20.26
C GLY A 3 -23.58 -26.02 19.74
N SER A 4 -22.83 -25.38 20.64
CA SER A 4 -21.57 -24.75 20.27
C SER A 4 -20.59 -25.81 19.72
N GLY A 5 -19.88 -25.48 18.63
CA GLY A 5 -18.97 -26.42 17.97
C GLY A 5 -19.63 -27.53 17.14
N ALA A 6 -20.95 -27.52 16.94
CA ALA A 6 -21.65 -28.53 16.13
C ALA A 6 -21.42 -28.42 14.60
N GLY A 7 -20.66 -27.41 14.13
CA GLY A 7 -20.41 -27.20 12.69
C GLY A 7 -21.47 -26.41 11.94
N LYS A 8 -22.31 -25.60 12.63
CA LYS A 8 -23.39 -24.79 12.03
C LYS A 8 -22.88 -23.82 10.97
N THR A 9 -21.94 -22.96 11.36
CA THR A 9 -21.33 -21.95 10.47
C THR A 9 -20.53 -22.61 9.36
N THR A 10 -19.83 -23.71 9.64
CA THR A 10 -19.13 -24.51 8.63
C THR A 10 -20.10 -25.04 7.57
N LEU A 11 -21.22 -25.64 7.98
CA LEU A 11 -22.25 -26.08 7.04
C LEU A 11 -22.81 -24.91 6.23
N LEU A 12 -23.06 -23.76 6.87
CA LEU A 12 -23.55 -22.57 6.18
C LEU A 12 -22.55 -22.07 5.13
N ASN A 13 -21.26 -22.04 5.45
CA ASN A 13 -20.18 -21.65 4.54
C ASN A 13 -20.06 -22.60 3.33
N VAL A 14 -20.21 -23.91 3.57
CA VAL A 14 -20.23 -24.91 2.49
C VAL A 14 -21.46 -24.70 1.60
N LEU A 15 -22.66 -24.55 2.17
CA LEU A 15 -23.87 -24.32 1.39
C LEU A 15 -23.86 -22.99 0.62
N ALA A 16 -23.15 -21.98 1.12
CA ALA A 16 -22.98 -20.68 0.45
C ALA A 16 -21.86 -20.66 -0.60
N GLY A 17 -21.08 -21.75 -0.75
CA GLY A 17 -19.97 -21.83 -1.71
C GLY A 17 -18.68 -21.13 -1.26
N ILE A 18 -18.57 -20.74 0.01
CA ILE A 18 -17.38 -20.11 0.61
C ILE A 18 -16.29 -21.16 0.85
N GLU A 19 -16.67 -22.27 1.48
CA GLU A 19 -15.80 -23.41 1.75
C GLU A 19 -16.13 -24.57 0.80
N SER A 20 -15.13 -25.35 0.40
CA SER A 20 -15.35 -26.52 -0.46
C SER A 20 -15.56 -27.77 0.40
N PRO A 21 -16.55 -28.62 0.09
CA PRO A 21 -16.77 -29.85 0.83
C PRO A 21 -15.66 -30.87 0.52
N SER A 22 -15.23 -31.62 1.53
CA SER A 22 -14.28 -32.72 1.34
C SER A 22 -14.87 -33.90 0.57
N SER A 23 -16.20 -34.08 0.64
CA SER A 23 -16.95 -35.10 -0.09
C SER A 23 -18.39 -34.64 -0.34
N GLY A 24 -19.05 -35.19 -1.36
CA GLY A 24 -20.40 -34.80 -1.76
C GLY A 24 -20.44 -33.58 -2.70
N ALA A 25 -21.65 -33.08 -2.94
CA ALA A 25 -21.90 -31.93 -3.80
C ALA A 25 -23.06 -31.09 -3.24
N VAL A 26 -23.00 -29.78 -3.48
CA VAL A 26 -24.11 -28.87 -3.23
C VAL A 26 -24.55 -28.31 -4.58
N GLU A 27 -25.82 -28.47 -4.89
CA GLU A 27 -26.39 -28.11 -6.18
C GLU A 27 -27.60 -27.18 -6.02
N ILE A 28 -27.67 -26.17 -6.88
CA ILE A 28 -28.86 -25.31 -7.03
C ILE A 28 -29.38 -25.55 -8.46
N ASN A 29 -30.60 -26.08 -8.57
CA ASN A 29 -31.20 -26.46 -9.84
C ASN A 29 -30.27 -27.34 -10.72
N GLY A 30 -29.59 -28.31 -10.10
CA GLY A 30 -28.64 -29.21 -10.76
C GLY A 30 -27.28 -28.58 -11.13
N ILE A 31 -27.02 -27.34 -10.72
CA ILE A 31 -25.74 -26.65 -10.94
C ILE A 31 -24.89 -26.74 -9.66
N ASN A 32 -23.69 -27.29 -9.77
CA ASN A 32 -22.78 -27.43 -8.62
C ASN A 32 -22.15 -26.09 -8.25
N ILE A 33 -22.43 -25.60 -7.04
CA ILE A 33 -22.02 -24.25 -6.61
C ILE A 33 -20.50 -24.09 -6.43
N HIS A 34 -19.78 -25.19 -6.21
CA HIS A 34 -18.33 -25.15 -5.98
C HIS A 34 -17.53 -25.26 -7.28
N LYS A 35 -18.06 -25.97 -8.28
CA LYS A 35 -17.42 -26.20 -9.58
C LYS A 35 -17.84 -25.18 -10.63
N ASP A 36 -19.11 -24.78 -10.65
CA ASP A 36 -19.70 -23.92 -11.69
C ASP A 36 -20.00 -22.49 -11.16
N LYS A 37 -19.04 -21.85 -10.48
CA LYS A 37 -19.23 -20.55 -9.81
C LYS A 37 -19.79 -19.45 -10.72
N ASP A 38 -19.40 -19.43 -11.99
CA ASP A 38 -19.85 -18.42 -12.96
C ASP A 38 -21.35 -18.54 -13.27
N LYS A 39 -21.94 -19.74 -13.17
CA LYS A 39 -23.35 -19.99 -13.48
C LYS A 39 -24.30 -19.57 -12.35
N ILE A 40 -23.79 -19.47 -11.12
CA ILE A 40 -24.55 -19.12 -9.91
C ILE A 40 -24.28 -17.67 -9.45
N GLU A 41 -23.59 -16.88 -10.26
CA GLU A 41 -23.21 -15.54 -9.90
C GLU A 41 -24.44 -14.63 -9.67
N GLY A 42 -24.51 -14.00 -8.50
CA GLY A 42 -25.64 -13.16 -8.08
C GLY A 42 -26.89 -13.93 -7.60
N VAL A 43 -26.86 -15.27 -7.61
CA VAL A 43 -27.98 -16.10 -7.12
C VAL A 43 -27.98 -16.20 -5.60
N ILE A 44 -26.78 -16.28 -5.01
CA ILE A 44 -26.56 -16.47 -3.58
C ILE A 44 -26.24 -15.13 -2.90
N GLY A 45 -26.97 -14.81 -1.83
CA GLY A 45 -26.66 -13.74 -0.88
C GLY A 45 -26.15 -14.31 0.44
N TYR A 46 -25.20 -13.63 1.08
CA TYR A 46 -24.62 -14.07 2.35
C TYR A 46 -24.50 -12.90 3.31
N VAL A 47 -25.21 -12.98 4.44
CA VAL A 47 -25.14 -12.00 5.53
C VAL A 47 -24.30 -12.60 6.65
N ALA A 48 -23.12 -12.03 6.87
CA ALA A 48 -22.23 -12.45 7.96
C ALA A 48 -22.78 -12.07 9.35
N GLN A 49 -22.26 -12.74 10.38
CA GLN A 49 -22.52 -12.38 11.78
C GLN A 49 -22.07 -10.95 12.07
N ASP A 50 -20.82 -10.62 11.71
CA ASP A 50 -20.25 -9.27 11.84
C ASP A 50 -20.93 -8.26 10.90
N ASP A 51 -21.11 -7.04 11.39
CA ASP A 51 -21.59 -5.92 10.59
C ASP A 51 -20.46 -5.30 9.76
N LEU A 52 -20.41 -5.68 8.48
CA LEU A 52 -19.38 -5.26 7.53
C LEU A 52 -19.84 -4.00 6.78
N LEU A 53 -19.91 -2.86 7.47
CA LEU A 53 -20.34 -1.56 6.93
C LEU A 53 -19.17 -0.58 6.83
N ILE A 54 -19.27 0.41 5.92
CA ILE A 54 -18.33 1.53 5.89
C ILE A 54 -18.84 2.58 6.88
N GLU A 55 -18.15 2.72 8.00
CA GLU A 55 -18.60 3.48 9.18
C GLU A 55 -18.70 4.99 8.92
N GLU A 56 -17.83 5.52 8.06
CA GLU A 56 -17.75 6.95 7.74
C GLU A 56 -18.88 7.42 6.81
N LEU A 57 -19.49 6.49 6.06
CA LEU A 57 -20.54 6.79 5.10
C LEU A 57 -21.93 6.80 5.75
N THR A 58 -22.88 7.47 5.09
CA THR A 58 -24.29 7.43 5.49
C THR A 58 -24.94 6.08 5.18
N VAL A 59 -26.11 5.84 5.80
CA VAL A 59 -26.97 4.68 5.51
C VAL A 59 -27.28 4.61 4.01
N TYR A 60 -27.67 5.74 3.41
CA TYR A 60 -27.91 5.85 1.97
C TYR A 60 -26.66 5.56 1.15
N GLN A 61 -25.52 6.19 1.47
CA GLN A 61 -24.28 6.05 0.70
C GLN A 61 -23.76 4.60 0.69
N ASN A 62 -23.84 3.90 1.83
CA ASN A 62 -23.47 2.49 1.90
C ASN A 62 -24.24 1.66 0.86
N LEU A 63 -25.56 1.85 0.81
CA LEU A 63 -26.43 1.10 -0.09
C LEU A 63 -26.32 1.56 -1.55
N TYR A 64 -26.21 2.86 -1.78
CA TYR A 64 -26.07 3.46 -3.10
C TYR A 64 -24.79 3.03 -3.83
N TYR A 65 -23.63 3.08 -3.18
CA TYR A 65 -22.39 2.63 -3.82
C TYR A 65 -22.34 1.12 -4.01
N ASN A 66 -22.94 0.34 -3.11
CA ASN A 66 -23.14 -1.09 -3.32
C ASN A 66 -24.02 -1.36 -4.56
N ALA A 67 -25.13 -0.64 -4.71
CA ALA A 67 -26.00 -0.74 -5.87
C ALA A 67 -25.28 -0.38 -7.18
N LYS A 68 -24.47 0.67 -7.20
CA LYS A 68 -23.65 1.03 -8.38
C LYS A 68 -22.66 -0.06 -8.79
N LEU A 69 -22.11 -0.80 -7.82
CA LEU A 69 -21.24 -1.95 -8.08
C LEU A 69 -22.02 -3.19 -8.57
N CYS A 70 -23.33 -3.24 -8.35
CA CYS A 70 -24.20 -4.35 -8.73
C CYS A 70 -24.94 -4.14 -10.07
N PHE A 71 -25.29 -2.90 -10.42
CA PHE A 71 -26.23 -2.60 -11.50
C PHE A 71 -25.71 -1.58 -12.51
N ARG A 72 -24.79 -2.01 -13.38
CA ARG A 72 -24.28 -1.17 -14.47
C ARG A 72 -25.35 -0.63 -15.41
N HIS A 73 -26.43 -1.39 -15.61
CA HIS A 73 -27.45 -1.10 -16.63
C HIS A 73 -28.49 -0.08 -16.17
N LEU A 74 -28.51 0.27 -14.89
CA LEU A 74 -29.45 1.25 -14.34
C LEU A 74 -28.82 2.64 -14.41
N ASN A 75 -29.66 3.65 -14.66
CA ASN A 75 -29.27 5.05 -14.55
C ASN A 75 -29.28 5.50 -13.08
N GLU A 76 -28.78 6.71 -12.82
CA GLU A 76 -28.72 7.25 -11.45
C GLU A 76 -30.08 7.33 -10.75
N THR A 77 -31.15 7.69 -11.48
CA THR A 77 -32.50 7.81 -10.94
C THR A 77 -33.11 6.46 -10.55
N ASP A 78 -32.83 5.41 -11.32
CA ASP A 78 -33.31 4.05 -11.06
C ASP A 78 -32.55 3.43 -9.89
N ILE A 79 -31.24 3.72 -9.78
CA ILE A 79 -30.43 3.32 -8.63
C ILE A 79 -30.96 3.99 -7.36
N ASP A 80 -31.18 5.31 -7.38
CA ASP A 80 -31.73 6.06 -6.25
C ASP A 80 -33.10 5.51 -5.83
N LYS A 81 -34.01 5.33 -6.78
CA LYS A 81 -35.33 4.76 -6.52
C LYS A 81 -35.24 3.39 -5.88
N ARG A 82 -34.36 2.52 -6.37
CA ARG A 82 -34.16 1.18 -5.81
C ARG A 82 -33.61 1.24 -4.40
N VAL A 83 -32.59 2.06 -4.15
CA VAL A 83 -32.00 2.29 -2.82
C VAL A 83 -33.08 2.76 -1.84
N MET A 84 -33.85 3.80 -2.20
CA MET A 84 -34.91 4.34 -1.36
C MET A 84 -36.03 3.32 -1.10
N THR A 85 -36.40 2.53 -2.12
CA THR A 85 -37.38 1.45 -1.96
C THR A 85 -36.87 0.38 -0.99
N THR A 86 -35.61 -0.05 -1.12
CA THR A 86 -35.00 -1.02 -0.20
C THR A 86 -34.92 -0.47 1.23
N LEU A 87 -34.54 0.79 1.41
CA LEU A 87 -34.53 1.44 2.73
C LEU A 87 -35.94 1.54 3.33
N GLY A 88 -36.94 1.91 2.53
CA GLY A 88 -38.34 1.99 2.96
C GLY A 88 -38.89 0.63 3.40
N ASN A 89 -38.64 -0.43 2.61
CA ASN A 89 -39.04 -1.80 2.96
C ASN A 89 -38.40 -2.30 4.27
N LEU A 90 -37.27 -1.73 4.68
CA LEU A 90 -36.54 -2.09 5.89
C LEU A 90 -36.77 -1.11 7.05
N GLY A 91 -37.61 -0.08 6.85
CA GLY A 91 -37.85 0.98 7.81
C GLY A 91 -36.58 1.76 8.18
N LEU A 92 -35.72 2.06 7.19
CA LEU A 92 -34.45 2.78 7.34
C LEU A 92 -34.43 4.12 6.59
N ASP A 93 -35.51 4.48 5.90
CA ASP A 93 -35.66 5.71 5.13
C ASP A 93 -35.48 6.99 5.97
N HIS A 94 -36.02 7.00 7.20
CA HIS A 94 -35.92 8.13 8.12
C HIS A 94 -34.48 8.40 8.64
N ILE A 95 -33.56 7.43 8.52
CA ILE A 95 -32.16 7.57 8.94
C ILE A 95 -31.18 7.59 7.75
N LYS A 96 -31.67 7.72 6.51
CA LYS A 96 -30.86 7.59 5.30
C LYS A 96 -29.62 8.49 5.28
N ASP A 97 -29.72 9.69 5.86
CA ASP A 97 -28.67 10.71 5.86
C ASP A 97 -27.77 10.64 7.11
N LEU A 98 -28.09 9.76 8.07
CA LEU A 98 -27.24 9.54 9.23
C LEU A 98 -26.02 8.70 8.84
N ARG A 99 -24.86 9.06 9.38
CA ARG A 99 -23.66 8.22 9.31
C ARG A 99 -23.88 6.94 10.10
N VAL A 100 -23.24 5.85 9.68
CA VAL A 100 -23.33 4.57 10.39
C VAL A 100 -22.58 4.64 11.73
N GLY A 101 -21.39 5.26 11.72
CA GLY A 101 -20.53 5.41 12.89
C GLY A 101 -19.89 4.09 13.34
N SER A 102 -18.92 4.20 14.25
CA SER A 102 -18.21 3.03 14.76
C SER A 102 -19.01 2.31 15.86
N VAL A 103 -18.46 1.24 16.41
CA VAL A 103 -19.04 0.57 17.60
C VAL A 103 -18.92 1.45 18.85
N LEU A 104 -17.89 2.33 18.91
CA LEU A 104 -17.62 3.23 20.02
C LEU A 104 -18.36 4.58 19.86
N ASP A 105 -18.53 5.06 18.62
CA ASP A 105 -19.34 6.24 18.28
C ASP A 105 -20.60 5.82 17.52
N LYS A 106 -21.55 5.21 18.26
CA LYS A 106 -22.80 4.71 17.69
C LYS A 106 -23.70 5.87 17.23
N LYS A 107 -23.88 6.00 15.92
CA LYS A 107 -24.83 6.95 15.31
C LYS A 107 -26.18 6.31 14.98
N ILE A 108 -26.20 5.01 14.74
CA ILE A 108 -27.41 4.20 14.52
C ILE A 108 -27.47 3.04 15.52
N SER A 109 -28.68 2.54 15.81
CA SER A 109 -28.87 1.41 16.73
C SER A 109 -28.34 0.08 16.16
N GLY A 110 -28.11 -0.92 17.03
CA GLY A 110 -27.66 -2.25 16.58
C GLY A 110 -28.66 -2.93 15.64
N GLY A 111 -29.96 -2.82 15.92
CA GLY A 111 -31.01 -3.35 15.04
C GLY A 111 -31.05 -2.65 13.68
N GLN A 112 -30.90 -1.32 13.65
CA GLN A 112 -30.80 -0.56 12.40
C GLN A 112 -29.55 -0.97 11.59
N ARG A 113 -28.42 -1.17 12.27
CA ARG A 113 -27.17 -1.62 11.66
C ARG A 113 -27.32 -3.00 11.01
N LYS A 114 -27.94 -3.95 11.71
CA LYS A 114 -28.17 -5.29 11.17
C LYS A 114 -29.15 -5.28 9.99
N ARG A 115 -30.22 -4.47 10.06
CA ARG A 115 -31.13 -4.27 8.91
C ARG A 115 -30.42 -3.66 7.70
N LEU A 116 -29.50 -2.70 7.90
CA LEU A 116 -28.69 -2.14 6.81
C LEU A 116 -27.74 -3.18 6.21
N ASN A 117 -27.13 -4.03 7.05
CA ASN A 117 -26.28 -5.13 6.58
C ASN A 117 -27.08 -6.12 5.70
N ILE A 118 -28.31 -6.45 6.12
CA ILE A 118 -29.25 -7.25 5.32
C ILE A 118 -29.64 -6.50 4.03
N ALA A 119 -29.85 -5.17 4.08
CA ALA A 119 -30.19 -4.34 2.92
C ALA A 119 -29.16 -4.46 1.77
N LEU A 120 -27.88 -4.45 2.12
CA LEU A 120 -26.77 -4.54 1.17
C LEU A 120 -26.76 -5.85 0.40
N GLU A 121 -27.25 -6.92 1.01
CA GLU A 121 -27.41 -8.21 0.34
C GLU A 121 -28.73 -8.26 -0.45
N LEU A 122 -29.81 -7.72 0.12
CA LEU A 122 -31.15 -7.73 -0.47
C LEU A 122 -31.30 -6.88 -1.71
N ILE A 123 -30.53 -5.79 -1.84
CA ILE A 123 -30.64 -4.92 -3.01
C ILE A 123 -30.33 -5.65 -4.32
N ARG A 124 -29.58 -6.77 -4.23
CA ARG A 124 -29.25 -7.71 -5.32
C ARG A 124 -30.37 -8.67 -5.68
N GLU A 125 -31.42 -8.71 -4.87
CA GLU A 125 -32.54 -9.64 -4.96
C GLU A 125 -32.09 -11.10 -5.17
N PRO A 126 -31.15 -11.62 -4.34
CA PRO A 126 -30.69 -13.00 -4.48
C PRO A 126 -31.86 -13.98 -4.37
N ALA A 127 -31.78 -15.13 -5.01
CA ALA A 127 -32.81 -16.17 -4.94
C ALA A 127 -32.67 -17.01 -3.66
N VAL A 128 -31.42 -17.25 -3.25
CA VAL A 128 -31.07 -17.98 -2.02
C VAL A 128 -30.26 -17.07 -1.12
N MET A 129 -30.64 -16.97 0.14
CA MET A 129 -29.96 -16.14 1.14
C MET A 129 -29.52 -16.97 2.34
N PHE A 130 -28.27 -16.81 2.74
CA PHE A 130 -27.71 -17.40 3.94
C PHE A 130 -27.45 -16.29 4.96
N VAL A 131 -27.98 -16.44 6.17
CA VAL A 131 -27.91 -15.42 7.22
C VAL A 131 -27.34 -16.06 8.49
N ASP A 132 -26.15 -15.61 8.87
CA ASP A 132 -25.45 -16.13 10.05
C ASP A 132 -25.74 -15.25 11.28
N GLU A 133 -26.34 -15.87 12.30
CA GLU A 133 -26.71 -15.28 13.59
C GLU A 133 -27.34 -13.86 13.51
N PRO A 134 -28.48 -13.70 12.82
CA PRO A 134 -29.09 -12.38 12.62
C PRO A 134 -29.60 -11.71 13.90
N THR A 135 -29.83 -12.47 14.96
CA THR A 135 -30.40 -12.00 16.23
C THR A 135 -29.35 -11.76 17.31
N SER A 136 -28.07 -12.04 17.02
CA SER A 136 -26.99 -11.92 18.01
C SER A 136 -26.73 -10.45 18.36
N GLY A 137 -26.65 -10.15 19.66
CA GLY A 137 -26.41 -8.79 20.16
C GLY A 137 -27.59 -7.81 20.01
N LEU A 138 -28.78 -8.30 19.66
CA LEU A 138 -30.01 -7.49 19.54
C LEU A 138 -30.93 -7.63 20.75
N SER A 139 -31.79 -6.62 20.95
CA SER A 139 -32.91 -6.74 21.89
C SER A 139 -33.93 -7.78 21.38
N SER A 140 -34.79 -8.31 22.26
CA SER A 140 -35.82 -9.29 21.85
C SER A 140 -36.76 -8.72 20.78
N LYS A 141 -37.15 -7.44 20.91
CA LYS A 141 -38.01 -6.76 19.93
C LYS A 141 -37.30 -6.56 18.59
N ASP A 142 -36.05 -6.14 18.60
CA ASP A 142 -35.28 -5.97 17.35
C ASP A 142 -35.01 -7.30 16.66
N SER A 143 -34.75 -8.36 17.42
CA SER A 143 -34.62 -9.72 16.91
C SER A 143 -35.88 -10.16 16.19
N GLN A 144 -37.05 -9.96 16.80
CA GLN A 144 -38.33 -10.29 16.16
C GLN A 144 -38.52 -9.53 14.84
N ASN A 145 -38.28 -8.21 14.83
CA ASN A 145 -38.38 -7.40 13.62
C ASN A 145 -37.48 -7.90 12.47
N VAL A 146 -36.26 -8.37 12.79
CA VAL A 146 -35.34 -8.93 11.80
C VAL A 146 -35.85 -10.26 11.27
N ILE A 147 -36.40 -11.13 12.12
CA ILE A 147 -36.98 -12.41 11.70
C ILE A 147 -38.25 -12.22 10.88
N ASP A 148 -39.12 -11.30 11.26
CA ASP A 148 -40.35 -10.97 10.53
C ASP A 148 -40.02 -10.48 9.11
N LEU A 149 -38.98 -9.64 8.97
CA LEU A 149 -38.46 -9.22 7.68
C LEU A 149 -38.00 -10.42 6.82
N LEU A 150 -37.20 -11.32 7.39
CA LEU A 150 -36.75 -12.52 6.68
C LEU A 150 -37.95 -13.41 6.30
N LYS A 151 -38.97 -13.48 7.16
CA LYS A 151 -40.19 -14.23 6.87
C LYS A 151 -40.96 -13.61 5.70
N GLU A 152 -41.09 -12.28 5.65
CA GLU A 152 -41.73 -11.58 4.54
C GLU A 152 -41.01 -11.85 3.20
N LEU A 153 -39.68 -11.88 3.22
CA LEU A 153 -38.88 -12.22 2.05
C LEU A 153 -39.06 -13.67 1.60
N SER A 154 -39.17 -14.60 2.55
CA SER A 154 -39.51 -16.00 2.27
C SER A 154 -40.87 -16.12 1.58
N LEU A 155 -41.89 -15.39 2.07
CA LEU A 155 -43.22 -15.34 1.47
C LEU A 155 -43.23 -14.74 0.06
N LYS A 156 -42.24 -13.89 -0.29
CA LYS A 156 -42.01 -13.38 -1.65
C LYS A 156 -41.26 -14.37 -2.56
N GLY A 157 -41.08 -15.62 -2.13
CA GLY A 157 -40.48 -16.69 -2.92
C GLY A 157 -38.96 -16.79 -2.83
N LYS A 158 -38.34 -16.19 -1.81
CA LYS A 158 -36.90 -16.32 -1.55
C LYS A 158 -36.61 -17.53 -0.65
N LEU A 159 -35.57 -18.30 -0.96
CA LEU A 159 -35.10 -19.37 -0.07
C LEU A 159 -34.13 -18.80 0.95
N ILE A 160 -34.42 -18.92 2.24
CA ILE A 160 -33.60 -18.32 3.30
C ILE A 160 -33.15 -19.39 4.29
N PHE A 161 -31.83 -19.48 4.49
CA PHE A 161 -31.20 -20.27 5.52
C PHE A 161 -30.73 -19.36 6.64
N VAL A 162 -31.11 -19.70 7.87
CA VAL A 162 -30.76 -18.90 9.03
C VAL A 162 -30.09 -19.79 10.08
N VAL A 163 -28.90 -19.38 10.53
CA VAL A 163 -28.26 -19.94 11.72
C VAL A 163 -28.63 -19.07 12.90
N ILE A 164 -29.34 -19.62 13.88
CA ILE A 164 -29.64 -18.92 15.14
C ILE A 164 -29.16 -19.77 16.31
N HIS A 165 -28.54 -19.08 17.26
CA HIS A 165 -28.25 -19.58 18.59
C HIS A 165 -29.41 -19.21 19.52
N GLN A 166 -30.06 -20.21 20.12
CA GLN A 166 -31.11 -20.06 21.14
C GLN A 166 -32.20 -18.99 20.81
N PRO A 167 -33.11 -19.28 19.85
CA PRO A 167 -34.22 -18.37 19.55
C PRO A 167 -35.21 -18.30 20.71
N SER A 168 -35.94 -17.18 20.84
CA SER A 168 -37.13 -17.12 21.69
C SER A 168 -38.25 -18.02 21.14
N SER A 169 -39.22 -18.38 21.98
CA SER A 169 -40.36 -19.19 21.55
C SER A 169 -41.17 -18.56 20.41
N ASP A 170 -41.26 -17.23 20.36
CA ASP A 170 -41.96 -16.51 19.29
C ASP A 170 -41.20 -16.62 17.95
N ILE A 171 -39.88 -16.40 17.97
CA ILE A 171 -39.02 -16.58 16.78
C ILE A 171 -39.03 -18.04 16.32
N TYR A 172 -38.96 -18.97 17.27
CA TYR A 172 -38.93 -20.41 17.01
C TYR A 172 -40.11 -20.90 16.14
N LYS A 173 -41.31 -20.37 16.40
CA LYS A 173 -42.54 -20.74 15.67
C LYS A 173 -42.61 -20.20 14.25
N THR A 174 -41.78 -19.21 13.92
CA THR A 174 -41.84 -18.51 12.64
C THR A 174 -41.18 -19.31 11.50
N PHE A 175 -40.30 -20.25 11.84
CA PHE A 175 -39.56 -21.07 10.86
C PHE A 175 -40.44 -22.13 10.20
N ASP A 176 -40.28 -22.28 8.88
CA ASP A 176 -40.98 -23.32 8.10
C ASP A 176 -40.39 -24.72 8.34
N LYS A 177 -39.05 -24.79 8.40
CA LYS A 177 -38.30 -26.02 8.66
C LYS A 177 -37.12 -25.72 9.57
N MET A 178 -36.75 -26.72 10.36
CA MET A 178 -35.62 -26.70 11.28
C MET A 178 -34.64 -27.80 10.94
N LEU A 179 -33.35 -27.46 10.96
CA LEU A 179 -32.24 -28.39 10.85
C LEU A 179 -31.44 -28.34 12.16
N ILE A 180 -31.20 -29.49 12.80
CA ILE A 180 -30.45 -29.59 14.05
C ILE A 180 -29.20 -30.44 13.85
N LEU A 181 -28.04 -29.85 14.16
CA LEU A 181 -26.74 -30.51 14.16
C LEU A 181 -26.24 -30.76 15.60
N ASP A 182 -25.65 -31.93 15.81
CA ASP A 182 -24.91 -32.27 17.04
C ASP A 182 -23.38 -32.29 16.81
N LYS A 183 -22.61 -32.37 17.90
CA LYS A 183 -21.14 -32.41 17.92
C LYS A 183 -20.59 -33.38 16.88
N GLY A 184 -19.69 -32.90 16.02
CA GLY A 184 -19.14 -33.66 14.90
C GLY A 184 -19.89 -33.50 13.57
N GLY A 185 -20.90 -32.61 13.49
CA GLY A 185 -21.63 -32.34 12.26
C GLY A 185 -22.69 -33.40 11.93
N TYR A 186 -23.18 -34.12 12.94
CA TYR A 186 -24.24 -35.11 12.77
C TYR A 186 -25.58 -34.41 12.62
N LEU A 187 -26.27 -34.61 11.49
CA LEU A 187 -27.67 -34.23 11.32
C LEU A 187 -28.52 -35.16 12.18
N ILE A 188 -29.26 -34.60 13.13
CA ILE A 188 -30.06 -35.38 14.09
C ILE A 188 -31.55 -35.09 14.00
N TYR A 189 -31.93 -34.03 13.26
CA TYR A 189 -33.31 -33.71 12.92
C TYR A 189 -33.38 -32.75 11.73
N TYR A 190 -34.31 -33.02 10.81
CA TYR A 190 -34.76 -32.09 9.77
C TYR A 190 -36.28 -32.20 9.59
N GLY A 191 -37.00 -31.10 9.81
CA GLY A 191 -38.48 -31.09 9.77
C GLY A 191 -39.10 -29.83 10.40
N PRO A 192 -40.43 -29.78 10.57
CA PRO A 192 -41.10 -28.64 11.20
C PRO A 192 -40.63 -28.38 12.66
N PRO A 193 -40.51 -27.13 13.12
CA PRO A 193 -40.10 -26.82 14.50
C PRO A 193 -40.99 -27.47 15.58
N ILE A 194 -42.31 -27.43 15.40
CA ILE A 194 -43.26 -27.93 16.41
C ILE A 194 -43.10 -29.43 16.65
N GLU A 195 -42.70 -30.19 15.63
CA GLU A 195 -42.50 -31.64 15.72
C GLU A 195 -41.15 -32.02 16.34
N ALA A 196 -40.16 -31.11 16.33
CA ALA A 196 -38.80 -31.40 16.81
C ALA A 196 -38.79 -31.80 18.28
N ILE A 197 -39.49 -31.04 19.14
CA ILE A 197 -39.55 -31.31 20.59
C ILE A 197 -40.21 -32.67 20.85
N ALA A 198 -41.32 -32.96 20.16
CA ALA A 198 -42.00 -34.24 20.29
C ALA A 198 -41.11 -35.42 19.84
N TYR A 199 -40.34 -35.25 18.76
CA TYR A 199 -39.36 -36.23 18.30
C TYR A 199 -38.32 -36.54 19.38
N PHE A 200 -37.63 -35.54 19.93
CA PHE A 200 -36.60 -35.78 20.95
C PHE A 200 -37.15 -36.35 22.27
N LYS A 201 -38.38 -35.98 22.67
CA LYS A 201 -39.03 -36.57 23.85
C LYS A 201 -39.36 -38.05 23.67
N ARG A 202 -39.86 -38.45 22.49
CA ARG A 202 -40.11 -39.86 22.16
C ARG A 202 -38.83 -40.68 22.16
N GLN A 203 -37.74 -40.13 21.62
CA GLN A 203 -36.45 -40.82 21.55
C GLN A 203 -35.74 -40.97 22.91
N THR A 204 -36.09 -40.14 23.89
CA THR A 204 -35.54 -40.19 25.26
C THR A 204 -36.50 -40.84 26.28
N SER A 205 -37.63 -41.39 25.82
CA SER A 205 -38.64 -42.09 26.63
C SER A 205 -39.18 -41.27 27.81
N GLN A 206 -39.41 -39.96 27.63
CA GLN A 206 -40.03 -39.13 28.67
C GLN A 206 -41.54 -39.39 28.79
N ALA A 207 -42.05 -39.46 30.04
CA ALA A 207 -43.45 -39.78 30.35
C ALA A 207 -44.48 -38.80 29.75
N ASP A 208 -44.09 -37.55 29.50
CA ASP A 208 -44.93 -36.48 28.91
C ASP A 208 -44.64 -36.26 27.40
N SER A 209 -44.30 -37.31 26.65
CA SER A 209 -43.89 -37.20 25.24
C SER A 209 -44.95 -36.60 24.28
N GLU A 210 -46.22 -36.55 24.70
CA GLU A 210 -47.33 -35.97 23.93
C GLU A 210 -47.58 -34.49 24.23
N ARG A 211 -46.98 -33.93 25.29
CA ARG A 211 -47.19 -32.53 25.67
C ARG A 211 -46.35 -31.63 24.76
N ARG A 212 -47.03 -30.87 23.91
CA ARG A 212 -46.41 -29.85 23.04
C ARG A 212 -45.78 -28.76 23.92
N SER A 213 -44.46 -28.70 23.92
CA SER A 213 -43.71 -27.54 24.43
C SER A 213 -43.26 -26.71 23.25
N GLU A 214 -43.06 -25.43 23.51
CA GLU A 214 -42.62 -24.44 22.52
C GLU A 214 -41.29 -23.81 22.96
N ASN A 215 -40.65 -24.35 24.00
CA ASN A 215 -39.36 -23.88 24.47
C ASN A 215 -38.22 -24.62 23.71
N PRO A 216 -37.50 -23.94 22.81
CA PRO A 216 -36.37 -24.54 22.09
C PRO A 216 -35.23 -25.01 22.99
N GLU A 217 -35.10 -24.49 24.21
CA GLU A 217 -34.06 -24.93 25.16
C GLU A 217 -34.23 -26.40 25.58
N GLU A 218 -35.48 -26.89 25.61
CA GLU A 218 -35.76 -28.30 25.92
C GLU A 218 -35.05 -29.24 24.94
N ILE A 219 -34.95 -28.87 23.66
CA ILE A 219 -34.25 -29.69 22.65
C ILE A 219 -32.79 -29.88 23.06
N PHE A 220 -32.10 -28.82 23.47
CA PHE A 220 -30.71 -28.90 23.86
C PHE A 220 -30.54 -29.72 25.14
N ASN A 221 -31.41 -29.53 26.13
CA ASN A 221 -31.39 -30.32 27.36
C ASN A 221 -31.63 -31.82 27.08
N LEU A 222 -32.48 -32.16 26.10
CA LEU A 222 -32.73 -33.55 25.69
C LEU A 222 -31.54 -34.17 24.96
N ILE A 223 -30.88 -33.41 24.09
CA ILE A 223 -29.70 -33.88 23.34
C ILE A 223 -28.49 -34.06 24.27
N GLU A 224 -28.33 -33.19 25.26
CA GLU A 224 -27.19 -33.20 26.19
C GLU A 224 -27.42 -34.03 27.46
N LYS A 225 -28.63 -34.58 27.64
CA LYS A 225 -29.01 -35.38 28.82
C LYS A 225 -27.98 -36.46 29.13
N GLU A 226 -27.51 -36.48 30.37
CA GLU A 226 -26.47 -37.40 30.82
C GLU A 226 -27.05 -38.71 31.39
N VAL A 227 -26.23 -39.76 31.35
CA VAL A 227 -26.48 -40.98 32.10
C VAL A 227 -26.27 -40.68 33.58
N VAL A 228 -27.23 -41.10 34.39
CA VAL A 228 -27.21 -40.96 35.84
C VAL A 228 -26.69 -42.26 36.44
N ASN A 229 -25.75 -42.20 37.39
CA ASN A 229 -25.26 -43.37 38.10
C ASN A 229 -26.25 -43.87 39.17
N GLU A 230 -25.92 -44.97 39.83
CA GLU A 230 -26.74 -45.59 40.88
C GLU A 230 -27.01 -44.67 42.09
N PHE A 231 -26.22 -43.61 42.25
CA PHE A 231 -26.34 -42.61 43.32
C PHE A 231 -27.08 -41.34 42.88
N GLY A 232 -27.66 -41.31 41.68
CA GLY A 232 -28.37 -40.15 41.18
C GLY A 232 -27.46 -39.03 40.65
N GLN A 233 -26.16 -39.27 40.48
CA GLN A 233 -25.20 -38.28 39.98
C GLN A 233 -24.97 -38.42 38.48
N GLU A 234 -24.87 -37.29 37.80
CA GLU A 234 -24.57 -37.22 36.37
C GLU A 234 -23.14 -37.69 36.08
N THR A 235 -22.97 -38.57 35.10
CA THR A 235 -21.71 -39.29 34.84
C THR A 235 -20.75 -38.55 33.90
N GLY A 236 -21.10 -37.35 33.42
CA GLY A 236 -20.38 -36.62 32.37
C GLY A 236 -20.53 -37.24 30.97
N LYS A 237 -21.31 -38.33 30.85
CA LYS A 237 -21.53 -39.07 29.59
C LYS A 237 -22.96 -38.90 29.14
N ARG A 238 -23.15 -38.44 27.90
CA ARG A 238 -24.47 -38.32 27.28
C ARG A 238 -25.18 -39.68 27.18
N GLN A 239 -26.49 -39.67 27.38
CA GLN A 239 -27.35 -40.84 27.25
C GLN A 239 -27.36 -41.42 25.83
N ILE A 240 -27.37 -40.54 24.83
CA ILE A 240 -27.34 -40.90 23.40
C ILE A 240 -26.19 -40.13 22.76
N SER A 241 -25.31 -40.84 22.06
CA SER A 241 -24.17 -40.24 21.37
C SER A 241 -24.59 -39.60 20.03
N PRO A 242 -23.83 -38.62 19.51
CA PRO A 242 -24.15 -37.99 18.23
C PRO A 242 -24.34 -38.96 17.04
N PRO A 243 -23.52 -40.02 16.86
CA PRO A 243 -23.74 -41.01 15.80
C PRO A 243 -25.05 -41.79 15.98
N GLN A 244 -25.38 -42.18 17.22
CA GLN A 244 -26.63 -42.87 17.53
C GLN A 244 -27.85 -42.00 17.26
N TRP A 245 -27.75 -40.69 17.51
CA TRP A 245 -28.82 -39.75 17.16
C TRP A 245 -29.06 -39.69 15.64
N ARG A 246 -27.99 -39.68 14.83
CA ARG A 246 -28.12 -39.73 13.36
C ARG A 246 -28.78 -41.02 12.90
N GLU A 247 -28.35 -42.17 13.41
CA GLU A 247 -28.90 -43.48 13.05
C GLU A 247 -30.40 -43.59 13.38
N ARG A 248 -30.81 -43.09 14.56
CA ARG A 248 -32.23 -43.01 14.94
C ARG A 248 -33.04 -42.09 14.02
N TYR A 249 -32.46 -40.98 13.57
CA TYR A 249 -33.12 -40.09 12.63
C TYR A 249 -33.28 -40.74 11.25
N GLU A 250 -32.20 -41.30 10.70
CA GLU A 250 -32.20 -41.93 9.37
C GLU A 250 -33.12 -43.15 9.29
N SER A 251 -33.21 -43.95 10.36
CA SER A 251 -34.12 -45.11 10.43
C SER A 251 -35.61 -44.71 10.42
N GLN A 252 -35.96 -43.55 10.97
CA GLN A 252 -37.33 -43.05 11.02
C GLN A 252 -37.70 -42.19 9.81
N PHE A 253 -36.72 -41.49 9.23
CA PHE A 253 -36.89 -40.54 8.13
C PHE A 253 -35.86 -40.81 7.02
N PRO A 254 -36.07 -41.83 6.17
CA PRO A 254 -35.16 -42.13 5.07
C PRO A 254 -35.09 -40.97 4.06
N SER A 255 -33.92 -40.77 3.46
CA SER A 255 -33.71 -39.71 2.47
C SER A 255 -34.66 -39.88 1.28
N GLN A 256 -35.45 -38.86 0.99
CA GLN A 256 -36.29 -38.81 -0.21
C GLN A 256 -35.45 -38.38 -1.41
N GLU A 257 -35.64 -39.04 -2.55
CA GLU A 257 -35.10 -38.57 -3.83
C GLU A 257 -35.79 -37.25 -4.19
N VAL A 258 -35.00 -36.20 -4.41
CA VAL A 258 -35.50 -34.89 -4.81
C VAL A 258 -35.44 -34.81 -6.34
N GLU A 259 -36.55 -34.43 -6.97
CA GLU A 259 -36.57 -34.18 -8.41
C GLU A 259 -35.64 -33.01 -8.77
N ILE A 260 -34.69 -33.25 -9.68
CA ILE A 260 -33.71 -32.26 -10.09
C ILE A 260 -34.33 -31.33 -11.15
N ILE A 261 -34.78 -30.16 -10.71
CA ILE A 261 -35.18 -29.06 -11.58
C ILE A 261 -33.93 -28.48 -12.24
N ARG A 262 -33.93 -28.24 -13.57
CA ARG A 262 -32.78 -27.73 -14.34
C ARG A 262 -32.93 -26.31 -14.86
N GLU A 263 -33.90 -25.55 -14.34
CA GLU A 263 -34.11 -24.16 -14.73
C GLU A 263 -32.97 -23.27 -14.24
N LYS A 264 -32.53 -22.32 -15.08
CA LYS A 264 -31.49 -21.39 -14.69
C LYS A 264 -32.00 -20.49 -13.55
N PRO A 265 -31.29 -20.40 -12.42
CA PRO A 265 -31.72 -19.53 -11.33
C PRO A 265 -31.72 -18.06 -11.76
N PRO A 266 -32.71 -17.26 -11.32
CA PRO A 266 -32.77 -15.85 -11.65
C PRO A 266 -31.60 -15.09 -11.00
N SER A 267 -30.96 -14.21 -11.76
CA SER A 267 -29.90 -13.31 -11.28
C SER A 267 -30.10 -11.92 -11.88
N SER A 268 -30.09 -10.90 -11.02
CA SER A 268 -30.24 -9.49 -11.40
C SER A 268 -28.90 -8.75 -11.51
N LEU A 269 -27.79 -9.43 -11.20
CA LEU A 269 -26.46 -8.82 -11.09
C LEU A 269 -25.87 -8.53 -12.48
N ARG A 270 -25.49 -7.27 -12.73
CA ARG A 270 -24.72 -6.86 -13.91
C ARG A 270 -23.63 -5.89 -13.49
N ARG A 271 -22.42 -6.41 -13.30
CA ARG A 271 -21.28 -5.67 -12.77
C ARG A 271 -20.78 -4.58 -13.74
N PRO A 272 -20.30 -3.43 -13.25
CA PRO A 272 -19.63 -2.42 -14.07
C PRO A 272 -18.30 -2.91 -14.64
N ASN A 273 -17.82 -2.27 -15.71
CA ASN A 273 -16.48 -2.50 -16.23
C ASN A 273 -15.39 -2.00 -15.25
N VAL A 274 -14.15 -2.48 -15.41
CA VAL A 274 -12.97 -2.14 -14.59
C VAL A 274 -12.84 -0.62 -14.36
N LEU A 275 -12.94 0.20 -15.40
CA LEU A 275 -12.83 1.66 -15.28
C LEU A 275 -13.97 2.28 -14.46
N MET A 276 -15.21 1.82 -14.67
CA MET A 276 -16.37 2.30 -13.90
C MET A 276 -16.25 1.89 -12.43
N GLN A 277 -15.79 0.66 -12.16
CA GLN A 277 -15.51 0.20 -10.79
C GLN A 277 -14.46 1.09 -10.12
N THR A 278 -13.37 1.44 -10.83
CA THR A 278 -12.34 2.35 -10.30
C THR A 278 -12.94 3.70 -9.92
N GLY A 279 -13.76 4.31 -10.78
CA GLY A 279 -14.43 5.57 -10.47
C GLY A 279 -15.36 5.48 -9.26
N ILE A 280 -16.15 4.41 -9.16
CA ILE A 280 -17.05 4.17 -8.02
C ILE A 280 -16.27 4.02 -6.72
N PHE A 281 -15.22 3.20 -6.70
CA PHE A 281 -14.37 3.03 -5.52
C PHE A 281 -13.67 4.33 -5.14
N THR A 282 -13.15 5.09 -6.11
CA THR A 282 -12.50 6.38 -5.83
C THR A 282 -13.46 7.36 -5.18
N ILE A 283 -14.69 7.51 -5.70
CA ILE A 283 -15.66 8.45 -5.12
C ILE A 283 -16.09 7.98 -3.72
N ARG A 284 -16.39 6.69 -3.57
CA ARG A 284 -16.79 6.10 -2.28
C ARG A 284 -15.73 6.33 -1.20
N ASP A 285 -14.48 6.00 -1.51
CA ASP A 285 -13.36 6.08 -0.59
C ASP A 285 -12.97 7.54 -0.30
N PHE A 286 -13.10 8.43 -1.29
CA PHE A 286 -12.93 9.88 -1.09
C PHE A 286 -13.96 10.43 -0.10
N LEU A 287 -15.24 10.08 -0.26
CA LEU A 287 -16.31 10.51 0.65
C LEU A 287 -16.12 9.96 2.06
N ALA A 288 -15.66 8.71 2.20
CA ALA A 288 -15.35 8.13 3.50
C ALA A 288 -14.21 8.91 4.19
N LYS A 289 -13.14 9.23 3.46
CA LYS A 289 -12.01 10.01 4.00
C LYS A 289 -12.40 11.44 4.38
N VAL A 290 -13.07 12.18 3.49
CA VAL A 290 -13.50 13.57 3.75
C VAL A 290 -14.50 13.65 4.90
N SER A 291 -15.28 12.59 5.12
CA SER A 291 -16.19 12.52 6.26
C SER A 291 -15.47 12.50 7.60
N ASN A 292 -14.23 12.00 7.66
CA ASN A 292 -13.39 12.04 8.84
C ASN A 292 -12.56 13.34 8.88
N GLN A 293 -13.18 14.41 9.39
CA GLN A 293 -12.57 15.74 9.44
C GLN A 293 -11.29 15.79 10.27
N GLN A 294 -11.21 15.05 11.39
CA GLN A 294 -10.02 15.03 12.24
C GLN A 294 -8.84 14.39 11.50
N TYR A 295 -9.04 13.24 10.88
CA TYR A 295 -8.02 12.57 10.08
C TYR A 295 -7.56 13.45 8.91
N MET A 296 -8.49 14.06 8.18
CA MET A 296 -8.14 14.93 7.05
C MET A 296 -7.38 16.18 7.49
N LEU A 297 -7.80 16.81 8.59
CA LEU A 297 -7.14 17.99 9.14
C LEU A 297 -5.70 17.67 9.54
N ILE A 298 -5.48 16.57 10.25
CA ILE A 298 -4.15 16.15 10.68
C ILE A 298 -3.26 15.89 9.45
N ASN A 299 -3.70 15.09 8.48
CA ASN A 299 -2.88 14.79 7.31
C ASN A 299 -2.58 16.03 6.45
N LEU A 300 -3.53 16.96 6.32
CA LEU A 300 -3.31 18.18 5.53
C LEU A 300 -2.42 19.20 6.26
N LEU A 301 -2.45 19.24 7.60
CA LEU A 301 -1.62 20.16 8.40
C LEU A 301 -0.25 19.60 8.78
N GLU A 302 -0.07 18.29 8.77
CA GLU A 302 1.21 17.65 9.11
C GLU A 302 2.35 18.18 8.24
N ALA A 303 2.19 18.13 6.91
CA ALA A 303 3.16 18.62 5.94
C ALA A 303 3.57 20.10 6.15
N PRO A 304 2.64 21.08 6.16
CA PRO A 304 2.99 22.49 6.31
C PRO A 304 3.61 22.81 7.68
N VAL A 305 3.16 22.15 8.75
CA VAL A 305 3.71 22.35 10.10
C VAL A 305 5.14 21.80 10.18
N LEU A 306 5.40 20.59 9.68
CA LEU A 306 6.74 20.02 9.64
C LEU A 306 7.68 20.83 8.76
N ALA A 307 7.21 21.32 7.61
CA ALA A 307 7.98 22.20 6.74
C ALA A 307 8.39 23.49 7.45
N PHE A 308 7.45 24.14 8.14
CA PHE A 308 7.71 25.36 8.90
C PHE A 308 8.72 25.10 10.03
N LEU A 309 8.51 24.07 10.85
CA LEU A 309 9.41 23.73 11.95
C LEU A 309 10.83 23.44 11.46
N LEU A 310 10.96 22.61 10.42
CA LEU A 310 12.24 22.24 9.86
C LEU A 310 12.99 23.45 9.29
N SER A 311 12.31 24.23 8.43
CA SER A 311 12.92 25.39 7.78
C SER A 311 13.26 26.49 8.78
N PHE A 312 12.44 26.69 9.81
CA PHE A 312 12.70 27.64 10.89
C PHE A 312 13.94 27.25 11.70
N ILE A 313 14.09 25.98 12.08
CA ILE A 313 15.26 25.49 12.84
C ILE A 313 16.55 25.58 12.01
N ILE A 314 16.45 25.31 10.70
CA ILE A 314 17.61 25.25 9.80
C ILE A 314 18.01 26.62 9.22
N ARG A 315 17.20 27.67 9.42
CA ARG A 315 17.51 29.03 8.96
C ARG A 315 18.72 29.60 9.72
N PHE A 316 19.91 29.28 9.23
CA PHE A 316 21.20 29.67 9.78
C PHE A 316 22.05 30.37 8.72
N GLN A 317 22.87 31.33 9.14
CA GLN A 317 23.81 32.03 8.27
C GLN A 317 25.18 32.15 8.95
N ASN A 318 26.24 31.94 8.18
CA ASN A 318 27.63 31.96 8.66
C ASN A 318 28.38 33.27 8.33
N GLU A 319 27.68 34.36 8.01
CA GLU A 319 28.28 35.65 7.60
C GLU A 319 28.29 36.69 8.73
N PRO A 320 29.43 37.37 9.00
CA PRO A 320 29.50 38.47 9.95
C PRO A 320 29.07 39.80 9.31
N GLY A 321 27.93 40.36 9.72
CA GLY A 321 27.68 41.81 9.61
C GLY A 321 26.46 42.30 8.82
N THR A 322 25.70 41.44 8.14
CA THR A 322 24.42 41.83 7.53
C THR A 322 23.28 41.10 8.24
N GLY A 323 22.38 41.85 8.89
CA GLY A 323 21.29 41.29 9.70
C GLY A 323 20.22 40.51 8.92
N ASP A 324 20.30 40.47 7.58
CA ASP A 324 19.34 39.79 6.70
C ASP A 324 19.85 38.41 6.29
N TYR A 325 18.94 37.42 6.30
CA TYR A 325 19.24 36.03 5.94
C TYR A 325 19.68 35.86 4.48
N VAL A 326 20.76 35.11 4.25
CA VAL A 326 21.25 34.80 2.90
C VAL A 326 21.38 33.28 2.72
N TYR A 327 20.59 32.73 1.79
CA TYR A 327 20.55 31.30 1.45
C TYR A 327 21.93 30.66 1.20
N ARG A 328 22.82 31.36 0.48
CA ARG A 328 24.15 30.86 0.10
C ARG A 328 25.03 30.49 1.29
N TYR A 329 24.89 31.20 2.41
CA TYR A 329 25.73 30.99 3.61
C TYR A 329 25.09 30.03 4.61
N ASN A 330 24.06 29.30 4.18
CA ASN A 330 23.45 28.27 5.00
C ASN A 330 24.16 26.92 4.77
N ASP A 331 25.00 26.54 5.72
CA ASP A 331 25.74 25.26 5.67
C ASP A 331 24.83 24.03 5.87
N ASN A 332 23.58 24.24 6.31
CA ASN A 332 22.66 23.17 6.67
C ASN A 332 21.78 22.68 5.50
N ILE A 333 21.90 23.24 4.29
CA ILE A 333 21.06 22.87 3.14
C ILE A 333 21.14 21.37 2.78
N PRO A 334 22.32 20.71 2.75
CA PRO A 334 22.37 19.27 2.47
C PRO A 334 21.59 18.45 3.51
N ALA A 335 21.66 18.83 4.79
CA ALA A 335 20.89 18.17 5.85
C ALA A 335 19.38 18.45 5.70
N TYR A 336 18.99 19.66 5.34
CA TYR A 336 17.60 20.01 5.02
C TYR A 336 17.03 19.10 3.94
N ILE A 337 17.71 18.96 2.80
CA ILE A 337 17.24 18.13 1.68
C ILE A 337 17.04 16.67 2.12
N LEU A 338 17.98 16.11 2.87
CA LEU A 338 17.84 14.75 3.42
C LEU A 338 16.57 14.64 4.27
N ILE A 339 16.38 15.56 5.21
CA ILE A 339 15.23 15.52 6.12
C ILE A 339 13.92 15.71 5.35
N CYS A 340 13.87 16.55 4.32
CA CYS A 340 12.71 16.68 3.44
C CYS A 340 12.32 15.35 2.79
N ILE A 341 13.31 14.60 2.29
CA ILE A 341 13.11 13.28 1.69
C ILE A 341 12.59 12.28 2.73
N ILE A 342 13.17 12.26 3.93
CA ILE A 342 12.71 11.38 5.01
C ILE A 342 11.29 11.73 5.45
N ILE A 343 10.94 13.01 5.55
CA ILE A 343 9.58 13.45 5.88
C ILE A 343 8.61 13.04 4.77
N ALA A 344 8.98 13.20 3.49
CA ALA A 344 8.14 12.76 2.36
C ALA A 344 7.90 11.24 2.37
N LEU A 345 8.93 10.44 2.70
CA LEU A 345 8.81 9.00 2.90
C LEU A 345 7.89 8.66 4.09
N PHE A 346 8.10 9.32 5.24
CA PHE A 346 7.30 9.10 6.44
C PHE A 346 5.82 9.41 6.23
N MET A 347 5.50 10.58 5.67
CA MET A 347 4.12 10.98 5.39
C MET A 347 3.43 10.00 4.43
N GLY A 348 4.09 9.61 3.33
CA GLY A 348 3.53 8.64 2.38
C GLY A 348 3.29 7.26 3.00
N LEU A 349 4.21 6.78 3.84
CA LEU A 349 4.05 5.51 4.55
C LEU A 349 2.86 5.59 5.52
N THR A 350 2.83 6.59 6.40
CA THR A 350 1.80 6.72 7.43
C THR A 350 0.39 6.83 6.86
N VAL A 351 0.21 7.61 5.78
CA VAL A 351 -1.10 7.81 5.14
C VAL A 351 -1.64 6.52 4.50
N SER A 352 -0.78 5.70 3.91
CA SER A 352 -1.18 4.51 3.13
C SER A 352 -1.18 3.20 3.94
N ALA A 353 -0.46 3.16 5.05
CA ALA A 353 -0.19 1.98 5.84
C ALA A 353 -1.45 1.30 6.44
N GLU A 354 -2.55 2.04 6.64
CA GLU A 354 -3.78 1.48 7.20
C GLU A 354 -4.89 1.18 6.17
N GLU A 355 -4.69 1.49 4.89
CA GLU A 355 -5.78 1.47 3.90
C GLU A 355 -6.34 0.07 3.64
N ILE A 356 -5.47 -0.92 3.41
CA ILE A 356 -5.92 -2.27 3.05
C ILE A 356 -6.43 -3.02 4.29
N ILE A 357 -5.76 -2.87 5.43
CA ILE A 357 -6.14 -3.57 6.66
C ILE A 357 -7.54 -3.17 7.16
N LYS A 358 -7.90 -1.87 7.04
CA LYS A 358 -9.24 -1.36 7.38
C LYS A 358 -10.33 -1.96 6.49
N ASP A 359 -10.05 -2.10 5.20
CA ASP A 359 -11.04 -2.53 4.21
C ASP A 359 -11.25 -4.05 4.14
N ARG A 360 -10.41 -4.86 4.82
CA ARG A 360 -10.50 -6.34 4.79
C ARG A 360 -11.89 -6.88 5.06
N LYS A 361 -12.58 -6.30 6.04
CA LYS A 361 -13.95 -6.67 6.42
C LYS A 361 -14.92 -6.43 5.27
N THR A 362 -14.88 -5.25 4.67
CA THR A 362 -15.70 -4.88 3.50
C THR A 362 -15.37 -5.75 2.28
N GLN A 363 -14.09 -6.02 2.03
CA GLN A 363 -13.66 -6.90 0.93
C GLN A 363 -14.17 -8.34 1.09
N LYS A 364 -14.17 -8.87 2.32
CA LYS A 364 -14.72 -10.21 2.61
C LYS A 364 -16.21 -10.29 2.29
N ARG A 365 -16.98 -9.23 2.54
CA ARG A 365 -18.40 -9.15 2.12
C ARG A 365 -18.52 -9.08 0.59
N GLU A 366 -17.75 -8.19 -0.03
CA GLU A 366 -17.81 -7.93 -1.47
C GLU A 366 -17.24 -9.06 -2.34
N GLN A 367 -16.67 -10.12 -1.74
CA GLN A 367 -16.17 -11.28 -2.47
C GLN A 367 -17.24 -11.95 -3.34
N PHE A 368 -18.51 -11.93 -2.91
CA PHE A 368 -19.64 -12.50 -3.66
C PHE A 368 -20.05 -11.68 -4.88
N LEU A 369 -19.50 -10.47 -5.02
CA LEU A 369 -19.66 -9.62 -6.19
C LEU A 369 -18.57 -9.86 -7.24
N ASN A 370 -17.51 -10.62 -6.92
CA ASN A 370 -16.38 -10.87 -7.82
C ASN A 370 -15.88 -9.57 -8.50
N LEU A 371 -15.63 -8.52 -7.70
CA LEU A 371 -15.17 -7.22 -8.20
C LEU A 371 -13.67 -7.26 -8.55
N SER A 372 -13.23 -6.32 -9.40
CA SER A 372 -11.84 -6.25 -9.84
C SER A 372 -10.91 -5.76 -8.72
N ARG A 373 -9.98 -6.62 -8.29
CA ARG A 373 -8.90 -6.25 -7.35
C ARG A 373 -8.03 -5.12 -7.88
N PHE A 374 -7.82 -5.09 -9.21
CA PHE A 374 -7.08 -4.01 -9.86
C PHE A 374 -7.81 -2.68 -9.74
N SER A 375 -9.14 -2.66 -9.96
CA SER A 375 -9.94 -1.44 -9.84
C SER A 375 -9.89 -0.86 -8.42
N TYR A 376 -9.96 -1.72 -7.41
CA TYR A 376 -9.81 -1.35 -6.00
C TYR A 376 -8.40 -0.79 -5.69
N LEU A 377 -7.34 -1.44 -6.16
CA LEU A 377 -5.98 -0.97 -5.87
C LEU A 377 -5.71 0.39 -6.54
N VAL A 378 -6.11 0.53 -7.81
CA VAL A 378 -5.94 1.80 -8.55
C VAL A 378 -6.75 2.92 -7.91
N SER A 379 -7.97 2.66 -7.43
CA SER A 379 -8.76 3.72 -6.77
C SER A 379 -8.08 4.23 -5.50
N LYS A 380 -7.44 3.34 -4.71
CA LYS A 380 -6.64 3.71 -3.55
C LYS A 380 -5.43 4.55 -3.94
N LEU A 381 -4.67 4.10 -4.94
CA LEU A 381 -3.49 4.82 -5.42
C LEU A 381 -3.82 6.23 -5.90
N VAL A 382 -4.92 6.41 -6.64
CA VAL A 382 -5.37 7.72 -7.11
C VAL A 382 -5.59 8.68 -5.93
N ILE A 383 -6.30 8.25 -4.88
CA ILE A 383 -6.57 9.09 -3.71
C ILE A 383 -5.28 9.39 -2.95
N LEU A 384 -4.45 8.38 -2.71
CA LEU A 384 -3.19 8.52 -1.97
C LEU A 384 -2.23 9.47 -2.70
N PHE A 385 -2.10 9.33 -4.02
CA PHE A 385 -1.23 10.19 -4.81
C PHE A 385 -1.74 11.62 -4.85
N LEU A 386 -3.05 11.84 -4.96
CA LEU A 386 -3.62 13.19 -4.87
C LEU A 386 -3.35 13.84 -3.51
N LEU A 387 -3.52 13.10 -2.41
CA LEU A 387 -3.23 13.61 -1.07
C LEU A 387 -1.73 13.93 -0.90
N SER A 388 -0.86 13.01 -1.32
CA SER A 388 0.59 13.21 -1.30
C SER A 388 1.06 14.36 -2.18
N ALA A 389 0.43 14.58 -3.34
CA ALA A 389 0.72 15.72 -4.20
C ALA A 389 0.45 17.04 -3.49
N ILE A 390 -0.69 17.14 -2.79
CA ILE A 390 -1.07 18.32 -1.99
C ILE A 390 -0.12 18.50 -0.80
N GLN A 391 0.18 17.43 -0.06
CA GLN A 391 1.08 17.45 1.10
C GLN A 391 2.51 17.85 0.71
N THR A 392 3.07 17.24 -0.33
CA THR A 392 4.43 17.58 -0.78
C THR A 392 4.50 18.98 -1.37
N LEU A 393 3.46 19.44 -2.08
CA LEU A 393 3.42 20.81 -2.60
C LEU A 393 3.39 21.84 -1.46
N SER A 394 2.52 21.65 -0.46
CA SER A 394 2.43 22.56 0.69
C SER A 394 3.72 22.55 1.51
N PHE A 395 4.35 21.38 1.67
CA PHE A 395 5.64 21.24 2.33
C PHE A 395 6.73 22.06 1.62
N VAL A 396 6.87 21.92 0.31
CA VAL A 396 7.90 22.63 -0.47
C VAL A 396 7.61 24.13 -0.50
N LEU A 397 6.35 24.55 -0.67
CA LEU A 397 5.98 25.96 -0.70
C LEU A 397 6.40 26.68 0.58
N ILE A 398 6.14 26.09 1.75
CA ILE A 398 6.49 26.69 3.04
C ILE A 398 8.00 26.62 3.28
N GLY A 399 8.60 25.45 3.05
CA GLY A 399 10.05 25.26 3.26
C GLY A 399 10.89 26.21 2.41
N ASN A 400 10.59 26.30 1.12
CA ASN A 400 11.30 27.18 0.19
C ASN A 400 11.02 28.66 0.48
N ALA A 401 9.82 29.01 0.95
CA ALA A 401 9.50 30.39 1.34
C ALA A 401 10.31 30.85 2.57
N VAL A 402 10.49 29.99 3.57
CA VAL A 402 11.23 30.32 4.80
C VAL A 402 12.75 30.36 4.56
N LEU A 403 13.28 29.46 3.72
CA LEU A 403 14.70 29.39 3.37
C LEU A 403 15.07 30.22 2.12
N GLU A 404 14.11 30.97 1.58
CA GLU A 404 14.31 31.86 0.42
C GLU A 404 14.91 31.13 -0.82
N ILE A 405 14.57 29.84 -1.00
CA ILE A 405 15.00 29.03 -2.13
C ILE A 405 14.18 29.43 -3.37
N GLN A 406 14.79 30.11 -4.33
CA GLN A 406 14.12 30.55 -5.57
C GLN A 406 14.40 29.63 -6.75
N GLY A 407 13.41 29.51 -7.64
CA GLY A 407 13.54 28.80 -8.93
C GLY A 407 13.44 27.28 -8.87
N GLU A 408 13.54 26.67 -7.68
CA GLU A 408 13.62 25.20 -7.53
C GLU A 408 12.31 24.53 -7.07
N LEU A 409 11.19 25.27 -7.01
CA LEU A 409 9.90 24.77 -6.50
C LEU A 409 9.45 23.47 -7.21
N LEU A 410 9.44 23.49 -8.54
CA LEU A 410 8.93 22.36 -9.33
C LEU A 410 9.83 21.13 -9.19
N ASN A 411 11.15 21.33 -9.13
CA ASN A 411 12.12 20.24 -9.02
C ASN A 411 12.00 19.54 -7.65
N TYR A 412 11.96 20.31 -6.57
CA TYR A 412 11.72 19.78 -5.23
C TYR A 412 10.37 19.07 -5.15
N TRP A 413 9.31 19.69 -5.67
CA TRP A 413 7.98 19.08 -5.63
C TRP A 413 7.91 17.77 -6.40
N MET A 414 8.40 17.71 -7.65
CA MET A 414 8.34 16.47 -8.44
C MET A 414 9.14 15.32 -7.79
N ILE A 415 10.31 15.62 -7.23
CA ILE A 415 11.15 14.60 -6.58
C ILE A 415 10.50 14.13 -5.29
N LEU A 416 10.09 15.04 -4.40
CA LEU A 416 9.43 14.68 -3.14
C LEU A 416 8.08 14.00 -3.36
N PHE A 417 7.32 14.42 -4.38
CA PHE A 417 6.09 13.75 -4.80
C PHE A 417 6.36 12.32 -5.26
N SER A 418 7.39 12.10 -6.06
CA SER A 418 7.78 10.76 -6.52
C SER A 418 8.20 9.85 -5.35
N VAL A 419 8.96 10.40 -4.40
CA VAL A 419 9.34 9.73 -3.15
C VAL A 419 8.09 9.35 -2.33
N SER A 420 7.14 10.27 -2.20
CA SER A 420 5.88 10.03 -1.48
C SER A 420 5.00 9.00 -2.20
N CYS A 421 4.99 8.98 -3.54
CA CYS A 421 4.31 7.94 -4.33
C CYS A 421 4.91 6.55 -4.08
N PHE A 422 6.24 6.44 -4.06
CA PHE A 422 6.92 5.19 -3.68
C PHE A 422 6.53 4.76 -2.26
N ALA A 423 6.57 5.69 -1.31
CA ALA A 423 6.18 5.44 0.08
C ALA A 423 4.72 4.99 0.22
N ASN A 424 3.79 5.55 -0.56
CA ASN A 424 2.40 5.11 -0.60
C ASN A 424 2.26 3.64 -1.05
N VAL A 425 2.99 3.25 -2.10
CA VAL A 425 2.96 1.86 -2.58
C VAL A 425 3.59 0.92 -1.55
N LEU A 426 4.71 1.32 -0.95
CA LEU A 426 5.35 0.56 0.11
C LEU A 426 4.44 0.41 1.33
N GLY A 427 3.72 1.47 1.73
CA GLY A 427 2.77 1.43 2.83
C GLY A 427 1.55 0.54 2.54
N LEU A 428 1.03 0.53 1.30
CA LEU A 428 0.01 -0.44 0.89
C LEU A 428 0.50 -1.89 1.00
N ASN A 429 1.75 -2.17 0.61
CA ASN A 429 2.33 -3.51 0.77
C ASN A 429 2.41 -3.93 2.24
N ILE A 430 2.82 -3.02 3.12
CA ILE A 430 2.84 -3.23 4.58
C ILE A 430 1.42 -3.47 5.10
N SER A 431 0.45 -2.67 4.67
CA SER A 431 -0.97 -2.80 5.03
C SER A 431 -1.55 -4.16 4.65
N SER A 432 -1.12 -4.70 3.50
CA SER A 432 -1.52 -6.03 3.05
C SER A 432 -0.81 -7.15 3.82
N ALA A 433 0.46 -6.96 4.18
CA ALA A 433 1.29 -8.01 4.77
C ALA A 433 0.98 -8.30 6.25
N PHE A 434 0.64 -7.27 7.03
CA PHE A 434 0.45 -7.40 8.48
C PHE A 434 -1.02 -7.55 8.89
N ASN A 435 -1.28 -8.20 10.03
CA ASN A 435 -2.62 -8.41 10.56
C ASN A 435 -3.01 -7.42 11.68
N SER A 436 -2.11 -6.51 12.06
CA SER A 436 -2.34 -5.53 13.13
C SER A 436 -1.75 -4.18 12.76
N VAL A 437 -2.51 -3.13 13.05
CA VAL A 437 -2.10 -1.73 12.90
C VAL A 437 -0.87 -1.41 13.76
N ILE A 438 -0.72 -2.03 14.94
CA ILE A 438 0.43 -1.79 15.81
C ILE A 438 1.73 -2.29 15.15
N ALA A 439 1.69 -3.49 14.54
CA ALA A 439 2.85 -4.06 13.86
C ALA A 439 3.30 -3.20 12.67
N ILE A 440 2.33 -2.61 11.97
CA ILE A 440 2.56 -1.69 10.86
C ILE A 440 3.34 -0.45 11.35
N TYR A 441 2.90 0.18 12.43
CA TYR A 441 3.59 1.36 12.97
C TYR A 441 5.00 1.09 13.51
N ILE A 442 5.25 -0.09 14.10
CA ILE A 442 6.59 -0.50 14.52
C ILE A 442 7.53 -0.69 13.32
N THR A 443 6.98 -1.08 12.17
CA THR A 443 7.75 -1.34 10.94
C THR A 443 8.19 -0.05 10.24
N ILE A 444 7.42 1.04 10.33
CA ILE A 444 7.74 2.30 9.64
C ILE A 444 9.13 2.84 10.03
N PRO A 445 9.50 3.01 11.31
CA PRO A 445 10.85 3.43 11.70
C PRO A 445 11.95 2.48 11.23
N LEU A 446 11.69 1.16 11.26
CA LEU A 446 12.64 0.14 10.81
C LEU A 446 12.97 0.28 9.31
N LEU A 447 12.02 0.79 8.51
CA LEU A 447 12.22 1.07 7.09
C LEU A 447 12.89 2.44 6.85
N LEU A 448 12.62 3.43 7.69
CA LEU A 448 13.17 4.79 7.53
C LEU A 448 14.63 4.91 7.98
N ILE A 449 15.03 4.22 9.05
CA ILE A 449 16.40 4.31 9.59
C ILE A 449 17.44 3.89 8.53
N PRO A 450 17.31 2.75 7.82
CA PRO A 450 18.22 2.39 6.74
C PRO A 450 18.25 3.41 5.60
N GLN A 451 17.10 3.95 5.22
CA GLN A 451 17.00 5.00 4.18
C GLN A 451 17.80 6.25 4.59
N MET A 452 17.77 6.61 5.88
CA MET A 452 18.51 7.75 6.40
C MET A 452 20.02 7.49 6.43
N ILE A 453 20.46 6.33 6.94
CA ILE A 453 21.89 5.97 7.09
C ILE A 453 22.56 5.77 5.73
N LEU A 454 21.90 5.10 4.78
CA LEU A 454 22.45 4.73 3.48
C LEU A 454 22.29 5.82 2.40
N SER A 455 21.79 7.00 2.78
CA SER A 455 21.68 8.18 1.89
C SER A 455 23.02 8.75 1.43
N GLY A 456 24.12 8.45 2.14
CA GLY A 456 25.48 8.88 1.80
C GLY A 456 25.91 10.22 2.43
N ILE A 457 25.01 10.88 3.17
CA ILE A 457 25.26 12.20 3.77
C ILE A 457 25.74 12.07 5.22
N ILE A 458 25.00 11.31 6.03
CA ILE A 458 25.31 11.14 7.46
C ILE A 458 26.63 10.39 7.60
N PHE A 459 26.80 9.34 6.79
CA PHE A 459 28.01 8.54 6.74
C PHE A 459 28.47 8.46 5.29
N ARG A 460 29.71 8.89 5.04
CA ARG A 460 30.35 8.68 3.74
C ARG A 460 30.56 7.19 3.51
N TYR A 461 30.26 6.71 2.31
CA TYR A 461 30.33 5.28 1.97
C TYR A 461 31.73 4.68 2.21
N GLU A 462 32.79 5.44 1.92
CA GLU A 462 34.19 5.02 2.16
C GLU A 462 34.53 4.76 3.63
N LYS A 463 33.71 5.28 4.55
CA LYS A 463 33.88 5.14 6.01
C LYS A 463 32.90 4.16 6.63
N MET A 464 32.13 3.43 5.81
CA MET A 464 31.23 2.38 6.30
C MET A 464 31.99 1.08 6.55
N ASN A 465 31.32 0.12 7.19
CA ASN A 465 31.89 -1.19 7.45
C ASN A 465 32.28 -1.88 6.14
N GLU A 466 33.51 -2.41 6.06
CA GLU A 466 34.06 -3.09 4.88
C GLU A 466 33.21 -4.30 4.43
N LEU A 467 32.39 -4.89 5.31
CA LEU A 467 31.42 -5.93 4.92
C LEU A 467 30.28 -5.42 4.02
N ILE A 468 30.00 -4.12 4.05
CA ILE A 468 28.89 -3.49 3.33
C ILE A 468 29.42 -2.74 2.11
N THR A 469 30.64 -2.18 2.19
CA THR A 469 31.21 -1.29 1.17
C THR A 469 32.61 -1.72 0.73
N ASP A 470 32.80 -1.85 -0.58
CA ASP A 470 34.12 -1.85 -1.19
C ASP A 470 34.68 -0.41 -1.26
N LYS A 471 35.97 -0.23 -0.99
CA LYS A 471 36.62 1.08 -1.02
C LYS A 471 36.41 1.76 -2.37
N GLY A 472 35.77 2.94 -2.35
CA GLY A 472 35.51 3.76 -3.52
C GLY A 472 34.28 3.37 -4.35
N LYS A 473 33.44 2.43 -3.91
CA LYS A 473 32.18 2.06 -4.56
C LYS A 473 30.97 2.33 -3.69
N VAL A 474 29.84 2.62 -4.32
CA VAL A 474 28.56 2.75 -3.62
C VAL A 474 28.09 1.34 -3.20
N PRO A 475 27.67 1.14 -1.94
CA PRO A 475 27.14 -0.15 -1.51
C PRO A 475 25.86 -0.52 -2.27
N LEU A 476 25.72 -1.81 -2.64
CA LEU A 476 24.51 -2.33 -3.31
C LEU A 476 23.23 -2.06 -2.51
N LEU A 477 23.31 -2.10 -1.17
CA LEU A 477 22.17 -1.78 -0.32
C LEU A 477 21.73 -0.32 -0.44
N ALA A 478 22.64 0.61 -0.76
CA ALA A 478 22.31 2.01 -0.99
C ALA A 478 21.69 2.24 -2.37
N ASP A 479 21.98 1.41 -3.38
CA ASP A 479 21.31 1.48 -4.70
C ASP A 479 19.80 1.21 -4.61
N ILE A 480 19.37 0.43 -3.61
CA ILE A 480 17.95 0.10 -3.37
C ILE A 480 17.22 1.27 -2.66
N MET A 481 17.96 2.17 -2.01
CA MET A 481 17.38 3.23 -1.18
C MET A 481 16.91 4.40 -2.04
N VAL A 482 15.60 4.64 -2.04
CA VAL A 482 14.98 5.77 -2.74
C VAL A 482 15.49 7.11 -2.19
N SER A 483 15.82 7.17 -0.90
CA SER A 483 16.35 8.39 -0.28
C SER A 483 17.65 8.86 -0.92
N ARG A 484 18.53 7.93 -1.32
CA ARG A 484 19.79 8.25 -2.00
C ARG A 484 19.52 8.87 -3.36
N TRP A 485 18.73 8.20 -4.20
CA TRP A 485 18.42 8.69 -5.54
C TRP A 485 17.71 10.04 -5.52
N ALA A 486 16.78 10.24 -4.59
CA ALA A 486 16.11 11.52 -4.41
C ALA A 486 17.08 12.63 -4.00
N PHE A 487 18.00 12.32 -3.08
CA PHE A 487 19.00 13.29 -2.63
C PHE A 487 19.97 13.65 -3.76
N GLU A 488 20.52 12.65 -4.44
CA GLU A 488 21.43 12.83 -5.58
C GLU A 488 20.73 13.63 -6.68
N ALA A 489 19.46 13.33 -6.99
CA ALA A 489 18.68 14.08 -7.97
C ALA A 489 18.49 15.55 -7.60
N ILE A 490 18.12 15.87 -6.35
CA ILE A 490 17.96 17.27 -5.90
C ILE A 490 19.32 17.98 -5.94
N MET A 491 20.36 17.37 -5.36
CA MET A 491 21.69 17.99 -5.27
C MET A 491 22.32 18.22 -6.63
N VAL A 492 22.30 17.23 -7.53
CA VAL A 492 22.89 17.36 -8.88
C VAL A 492 22.10 18.36 -9.70
N ASN A 493 20.77 18.35 -9.63
CA ASN A 493 19.94 19.34 -10.32
C ASN A 493 20.20 20.74 -9.78
N GLN A 494 20.26 20.91 -8.46
CA GLN A 494 20.54 22.19 -7.84
C GLN A 494 21.97 22.65 -8.11
N PHE A 495 22.94 21.76 -8.26
CA PHE A 495 24.29 22.12 -8.65
C PHE A 495 24.34 22.56 -10.12
N LYS A 496 23.78 21.79 -11.05
CA LYS A 496 23.93 22.00 -12.49
C LYS A 496 22.95 23.02 -13.09
N ASN A 497 21.68 22.96 -12.69
CA ASN A 497 20.58 23.60 -13.42
C ASN A 497 20.02 24.84 -12.71
N ASN A 498 20.58 25.23 -11.55
CA ASN A 498 20.11 26.44 -10.88
C ASN A 498 20.33 27.68 -11.76
N PRO A 499 19.53 28.75 -11.59
CA PRO A 499 19.57 29.93 -12.45
C PRO A 499 20.93 30.63 -12.56
N TYR A 500 21.83 30.42 -11.60
CA TYR A 500 23.18 30.97 -11.61
C TYR A 500 24.15 30.01 -12.34
N GLU A 501 24.26 28.77 -11.89
CA GLU A 501 25.28 27.82 -12.38
C GLU A 501 25.00 27.34 -13.80
N ARG A 502 23.75 27.32 -14.25
CA ARG A 502 23.38 26.80 -15.58
C ARG A 502 24.16 27.45 -16.72
N ASP A 503 24.47 28.74 -16.61
CA ASP A 503 25.21 29.47 -17.64
C ASP A 503 26.72 29.17 -17.59
N TYR A 504 27.26 28.84 -16.41
CA TYR A 504 28.70 28.61 -16.21
C TYR A 504 29.10 27.13 -16.24
N PHE A 505 28.17 26.22 -15.94
CA PHE A 505 28.45 24.81 -15.65
C PHE A 505 29.27 24.11 -16.74
N GLU A 506 28.96 24.31 -18.02
CA GLU A 506 29.72 23.66 -19.10
C GLU A 506 31.15 24.18 -19.22
N LEU A 507 31.38 25.47 -18.91
CA LEU A 507 32.73 26.06 -18.86
C LEU A 507 33.48 25.59 -17.62
N ASP A 508 32.86 25.63 -16.44
CA ASP A 508 33.44 25.13 -15.20
C ASP A 508 33.76 23.63 -15.27
N LYS A 509 32.92 22.85 -15.95
CA LYS A 509 33.18 21.43 -16.26
C LYS A 509 34.41 21.27 -17.14
N LYS A 510 34.55 22.05 -18.23
CA LYS A 510 35.75 22.01 -19.09
C LYS A 510 37.00 22.38 -18.29
N ILE A 511 36.94 23.46 -17.50
CA ILE A 511 38.05 23.91 -16.64
C ILE A 511 38.42 22.79 -15.66
N SER A 512 37.44 22.19 -14.98
CA SER A 512 37.66 21.11 -14.02
C SER A 512 38.29 19.87 -14.66
N VAL A 513 37.76 19.41 -15.80
CA VAL A 513 38.30 18.25 -16.55
C VAL A 513 39.72 18.52 -17.02
N ASN A 514 39.97 19.68 -17.63
CA ASN A 514 41.31 20.03 -18.12
C ASN A 514 42.31 20.17 -16.96
N THR A 515 41.88 20.79 -15.84
CA THR A 515 42.71 20.89 -14.62
C THR A 515 43.07 19.52 -14.06
N TYR A 516 42.10 18.60 -14.00
CA TYR A 516 42.34 17.24 -13.57
C TYR A 516 43.35 16.53 -14.49
N LYS A 517 43.17 16.67 -15.81
CA LYS A 517 44.08 16.09 -16.79
C LYS A 517 45.50 16.62 -16.67
N THR A 518 45.69 17.94 -16.51
CA THR A 518 47.02 18.56 -16.41
C THR A 518 47.70 18.36 -15.06
N SER A 519 46.94 18.46 -13.97
CA SER A 519 47.50 18.59 -12.62
C SER A 519 47.52 17.28 -11.85
N PHE A 520 46.70 16.30 -12.23
CA PHE A 520 46.61 15.01 -11.55
C PHE A 520 46.94 13.85 -12.50
N TRP A 521 46.16 13.66 -13.57
CA TRP A 521 46.27 12.49 -14.45
C TRP A 521 47.64 12.39 -15.13
N LEU A 522 48.11 13.45 -15.81
CA LEU A 522 49.44 13.45 -16.44
C LEU A 522 50.59 13.32 -15.45
N VAL A 523 50.45 13.95 -14.28
CA VAL A 523 51.48 13.89 -13.22
C VAL A 523 51.59 12.47 -12.68
N GLU A 524 50.48 11.82 -12.39
CA GLU A 524 50.45 10.44 -11.90
C GLU A 524 50.97 9.45 -12.95
N LEU A 525 50.59 9.61 -14.23
CA LEU A 525 51.15 8.80 -15.32
C LEU A 525 52.65 9.00 -15.49
N GLY A 526 53.14 10.25 -15.38
CA GLY A 526 54.58 10.55 -15.43
C GLY A 526 55.35 9.96 -14.25
N VAL A 527 54.79 10.02 -13.03
CA VAL A 527 55.37 9.39 -11.84
C VAL A 527 55.45 7.87 -12.01
N ARG A 528 54.39 7.25 -12.54
CA ARG A 528 54.38 5.81 -12.83
C ARG A 528 55.40 5.44 -13.89
N LEU A 529 55.45 6.16 -15.01
CA LEU A 529 56.43 5.95 -16.07
C LEU A 529 57.87 6.01 -15.55
N ASN A 530 58.19 6.98 -14.69
CA ASN A 530 59.52 7.12 -14.08
C ASN A 530 59.83 5.95 -13.13
N LYS A 531 58.87 5.56 -12.28
CA LYS A 531 59.01 4.39 -11.39
C LYS A 531 59.20 3.11 -12.20
N THR A 532 58.47 2.93 -13.31
CA THR A 532 58.60 1.79 -14.20
C THR A 532 59.98 1.75 -14.84
N LEU A 533 60.52 2.89 -15.29
CA LEU A 533 61.88 2.98 -15.83
C LEU A 533 62.96 2.63 -14.79
N GLU A 534 62.84 3.16 -13.56
CA GLU A 534 63.73 2.81 -12.44
C GLU A 534 63.65 1.33 -12.09
N ASN A 535 62.44 0.77 -12.02
CA ASN A 535 62.22 -0.64 -11.75
C ASN A 535 62.78 -1.52 -12.87
N THR A 536 62.71 -1.09 -14.13
CA THR A 536 63.29 -1.81 -15.28
C THR A 536 64.82 -1.91 -15.17
N ARG A 537 65.47 -0.88 -14.59
CA ARG A 537 66.92 -0.91 -14.27
C ARG A 537 67.25 -1.89 -13.13
N LEU A 538 66.30 -2.13 -12.22
CA LEU A 538 66.44 -3.02 -11.05
C LEU A 538 65.89 -4.45 -11.28
N ALA A 539 65.15 -4.68 -12.37
CA ALA A 539 64.33 -5.86 -12.64
C ALA A 539 65.09 -7.18 -12.83
N LYS A 540 66.42 -7.16 -12.94
CA LYS A 540 67.24 -8.35 -13.24
C LYS A 540 67.24 -9.43 -12.13
N LYS A 541 66.51 -9.25 -11.00
CA LYS A 541 66.60 -10.15 -9.83
C LYS A 541 65.30 -10.47 -9.07
N ASN A 542 64.10 -10.02 -9.48
CA ASN A 542 62.88 -10.25 -8.67
C ASN A 542 61.58 -10.29 -9.49
N ASP A 543 60.86 -11.42 -9.45
CA ASP A 543 59.63 -11.68 -10.21
C ASP A 543 58.48 -10.72 -9.86
N SER A 544 58.40 -10.29 -8.60
CA SER A 544 57.38 -9.33 -8.14
C SER A 544 57.54 -7.94 -8.79
N ILE A 545 58.78 -7.54 -9.13
CA ILE A 545 59.06 -6.26 -9.79
C ILE A 545 58.67 -6.34 -11.28
N GLN A 546 58.89 -7.49 -11.92
CA GLN A 546 58.49 -7.70 -13.32
C GLN A 546 56.97 -7.67 -13.50
N GLN A 547 56.22 -8.30 -12.59
CA GLN A 547 54.77 -8.23 -12.60
C GLN A 547 54.26 -6.78 -12.47
N LYS A 548 54.84 -6.00 -11.55
CA LYS A 548 54.47 -4.60 -11.34
C LYS A 548 54.77 -3.71 -12.56
N ILE A 549 55.89 -3.97 -13.26
CA ILE A 549 56.23 -3.29 -14.52
C ILE A 549 55.15 -3.58 -15.58
N ALA A 550 54.73 -4.84 -15.73
CA ALA A 550 53.70 -5.22 -16.68
C ALA A 550 52.35 -4.56 -16.37
N GLU A 551 51.96 -4.49 -15.10
CA GLU A 551 50.73 -3.83 -14.65
C GLU A 551 50.76 -2.32 -14.91
N ASP A 552 51.85 -1.63 -14.55
CA ASP A 552 51.98 -0.18 -14.76
C ASP A 552 52.04 0.18 -16.25
N LEU A 553 52.76 -0.60 -17.08
CA LEU A 553 52.79 -0.39 -18.54
C LEU A 553 51.43 -0.66 -19.20
N ALA A 554 50.71 -1.70 -18.76
CA ALA A 554 49.36 -1.98 -19.25
C ALA A 554 48.38 -0.87 -18.89
N LEU A 555 48.46 -0.32 -17.67
CA LEU A 555 47.64 0.81 -17.25
C LEU A 555 47.93 2.05 -18.08
N ILE A 556 49.21 2.45 -18.22
CA ILE A 556 49.60 3.61 -19.04
C ILE A 556 49.09 3.43 -20.47
N ARG A 557 49.25 2.23 -21.05
CA ARG A 557 48.77 1.92 -22.40
C ARG A 557 47.26 2.08 -22.54
N ASN A 558 46.49 1.53 -21.60
CA ASN A 558 45.03 1.58 -21.64
C ASN A 558 44.52 3.02 -21.48
N GLU A 559 45.08 3.78 -20.53
CA GLU A 559 44.75 5.18 -20.29
C GLU A 559 45.04 6.06 -21.51
N VAL A 560 46.16 5.80 -22.20
CA VAL A 560 46.52 6.55 -23.42
C VAL A 560 45.67 6.15 -24.62
N LYS A 561 45.26 4.87 -24.71
CA LYS A 561 44.38 4.38 -25.79
C LYS A 561 42.94 4.89 -25.67
N ASP A 562 42.42 5.04 -24.46
CA ASP A 562 41.07 5.56 -24.24
C ASP A 562 40.97 7.06 -24.62
N GLU A 563 42.10 7.77 -24.57
CA GLU A 563 42.23 9.17 -24.96
C GLU A 563 42.33 9.36 -26.49
N ASN A 564 41.24 9.09 -27.20
CA ASN A 564 41.13 9.18 -28.67
C ASN A 564 41.48 10.55 -29.29
N PHE A 565 41.54 11.63 -28.50
CA PHE A 565 41.63 13.00 -29.02
C PHE A 565 43.03 13.41 -29.53
N ARG A 566 44.10 12.66 -29.20
CA ARG A 566 45.49 13.05 -29.51
C ARG A 566 46.46 11.88 -29.81
N LEU A 567 45.97 10.75 -30.29
CA LEU A 567 46.85 9.67 -30.79
C LEU A 567 47.79 10.16 -31.91
N ASP A 568 47.40 11.20 -32.65
CA ASP A 568 48.22 11.85 -33.69
C ASP A 568 49.50 12.51 -33.14
N LEU A 569 49.57 12.81 -31.82
CA LEU A 569 50.77 13.37 -31.18
C LEU A 569 51.82 12.30 -30.82
N LEU A 570 51.52 11.02 -31.04
CA LEU A 570 52.44 9.92 -30.70
C LEU A 570 53.63 9.79 -31.66
N ASN A 571 53.69 10.55 -32.77
CA ASN A 571 54.84 10.66 -33.69
C ASN A 571 55.63 9.32 -33.88
N ASP A 572 55.03 8.38 -34.61
CA ASP A 572 55.56 7.03 -34.91
C ASP A 572 55.81 6.10 -33.70
N PHE A 573 55.26 6.40 -32.51
CA PHE A 573 55.33 5.53 -31.33
C PHE A 573 54.23 4.45 -31.34
N ASP A 574 54.61 3.17 -31.43
CA ASP A 574 53.67 2.05 -31.39
C ASP A 574 53.42 1.61 -29.94
N LEU A 575 52.30 2.07 -29.35
CA LEU A 575 51.91 1.79 -27.97
C LEU A 575 51.86 0.29 -27.63
N ASP A 576 51.48 -0.56 -28.59
CA ASP A 576 51.34 -2.00 -28.33
C ASP A 576 52.68 -2.73 -28.36
N LYS A 577 53.67 -2.17 -29.05
CA LYS A 577 55.01 -2.76 -29.16
C LYS A 577 56.04 -2.12 -28.23
N GLU A 578 55.99 -0.82 -28.00
CA GLU A 578 57.01 -0.08 -27.21
C GLU A 578 56.69 -0.03 -25.71
N LEU A 579 55.44 -0.27 -25.29
CA LEU A 579 55.04 -0.37 -23.87
C LEU A 579 54.87 -1.83 -23.41
N GLN A 580 55.76 -2.74 -23.81
CA GLN A 580 55.83 -4.11 -23.26
C GLN A 580 57.03 -4.25 -22.32
N PRO A 581 56.97 -5.11 -21.28
CA PRO A 581 58.08 -5.30 -20.34
C PRO A 581 59.41 -5.66 -21.03
N GLU A 582 59.36 -6.34 -22.17
CA GLU A 582 60.53 -6.80 -22.92
C GLU A 582 61.15 -5.71 -23.82
N THR A 583 60.39 -4.70 -24.19
CA THR A 583 60.77 -3.68 -25.20
C THR A 583 60.87 -2.27 -24.63
N PHE A 584 60.34 -2.05 -23.42
CA PHE A 584 60.35 -0.75 -22.77
C PHE A 584 61.77 -0.37 -22.33
N ASP A 585 62.31 0.68 -22.94
CA ASP A 585 63.65 1.21 -22.65
C ASP A 585 63.61 2.73 -22.36
N GLU A 586 64.78 3.32 -22.12
CA GLU A 586 64.89 4.76 -21.84
C GLU A 586 64.42 5.61 -23.02
N LYS A 587 64.55 5.13 -24.27
CA LYS A 587 64.07 5.85 -25.45
C LYS A 587 62.55 5.84 -25.54
N ALA A 588 61.92 4.70 -25.23
CA ALA A 588 60.47 4.58 -25.17
C ALA A 588 59.90 5.48 -24.05
N ALA A 589 60.55 5.52 -22.90
CA ALA A 589 60.19 6.42 -21.81
C ALA A 589 60.31 7.91 -22.21
N ASP A 590 61.37 8.30 -22.90
CA ASP A 590 61.57 9.69 -23.34
C ASP A 590 60.60 10.14 -24.43
N LYS A 591 60.25 9.25 -25.38
CA LYS A 591 59.16 9.50 -26.33
C LYS A 591 57.83 9.69 -25.61
N MET A 592 57.54 8.86 -24.62
CA MET A 592 56.31 8.94 -23.83
C MET A 592 56.24 10.21 -22.97
N ARG A 593 57.38 10.67 -22.41
CA ARG A 593 57.48 11.97 -21.72
C ARG A 593 57.20 13.13 -22.68
N THR A 594 57.79 13.09 -23.88
CA THR A 594 57.58 14.12 -24.91
C THR A 594 56.10 14.20 -25.32
N TYR A 595 55.44 13.05 -25.43
CA TYR A 595 54.00 12.98 -25.62
C TYR A 595 53.21 13.57 -24.45
N PHE A 596 53.54 13.21 -23.20
CA PHE A 596 52.89 13.80 -22.02
C PHE A 596 53.05 15.32 -21.95
N ASP A 597 54.23 15.85 -22.27
CA ASP A 597 54.48 17.29 -22.32
C ASP A 597 53.66 17.97 -23.43
N SER A 598 53.58 17.35 -24.62
CA SER A 598 52.76 17.86 -25.73
C SER A 598 51.27 17.88 -25.39
N ILE A 599 50.78 16.82 -24.73
CA ILE A 599 49.40 16.75 -24.24
C ILE A 599 49.14 17.75 -23.13
N LYS A 600 50.11 17.95 -22.23
CA LYS A 600 50.00 18.95 -21.16
C LYS A 600 49.78 20.35 -21.74
N VAL A 601 50.56 20.74 -22.74
CA VAL A 601 50.39 22.03 -23.45
C VAL A 601 48.99 22.11 -24.07
N ALA A 602 48.56 21.08 -24.80
CA ALA A 602 47.24 21.08 -25.43
C ALA A 602 46.08 21.20 -24.43
N TYR A 603 46.17 20.58 -23.26
CA TYR A 603 45.17 20.72 -22.20
C TYR A 603 45.26 22.07 -21.46
N GLN A 604 46.47 22.62 -21.32
CA GLN A 604 46.68 23.97 -20.78
C GLN A 604 46.07 25.04 -21.68
N ASP A 605 46.24 24.92 -23.00
CA ASP A 605 45.64 25.84 -23.96
C ASP A 605 44.11 25.83 -23.87
N LYS A 606 43.50 24.63 -23.85
CA LYS A 606 42.05 24.47 -23.65
C LYS A 606 41.55 24.97 -22.29
N LEU A 607 42.36 24.83 -21.25
CA LEU A 607 42.05 25.36 -19.92
C LEU A 607 42.06 26.89 -19.92
N ASN A 608 43.04 27.50 -20.58
CA ASN A 608 43.14 28.95 -20.73
C ASN A 608 41.97 29.49 -21.55
N GLU A 609 41.67 28.87 -22.70
CA GLU A 609 40.51 29.21 -23.54
C GLU A 609 39.20 29.16 -22.74
N ALA A 610 38.92 28.04 -22.06
CA ALA A 610 37.70 27.90 -21.26
C ALA A 610 37.63 28.89 -20.08
N SER A 611 38.78 29.28 -19.51
CA SER A 611 38.84 30.28 -18.44
C SER A 611 38.56 31.69 -18.96
N ILE A 612 39.10 32.05 -20.13
CA ILE A 612 38.83 33.32 -20.81
C ILE A 612 37.34 33.41 -21.19
N ASP A 613 36.79 32.37 -21.82
CA ASP A 613 35.37 32.30 -22.17
C ASP A 613 34.46 32.52 -20.95
N ARG A 614 34.86 31.96 -19.79
CA ARG A 614 34.13 32.11 -18.54
C ARG A 614 34.19 33.54 -18.01
N ASP A 615 35.36 34.16 -18.01
CA ASP A 615 35.53 35.54 -17.56
C ASP A 615 34.78 36.52 -18.47
N ASP A 616 34.81 36.30 -19.79
CA ASP A 616 34.04 37.06 -20.78
C ASP A 616 32.53 36.92 -20.55
N LEU A 617 32.05 35.72 -20.24
CA LEU A 617 30.65 35.48 -19.90
C LEU A 617 30.25 36.22 -18.62
N ILE A 618 31.10 36.21 -17.59
CA ILE A 618 30.87 36.97 -16.35
C ILE A 618 30.76 38.48 -16.66
N GLU A 619 31.65 39.02 -17.50
CA GLU A 619 31.58 40.42 -17.91
C GLU A 619 30.33 40.74 -18.71
N LEU A 620 29.93 39.88 -19.64
CA LEU A 620 28.74 40.06 -20.47
C LEU A 620 27.46 40.07 -19.62
N ILE A 621 27.38 39.18 -18.62
CA ILE A 621 26.28 39.11 -17.68
C ILE A 621 26.25 40.37 -16.78
N LYS A 622 27.41 40.84 -16.31
CA LYS A 622 27.54 42.12 -15.57
C LYS A 622 27.07 43.32 -16.40
N LYS A 623 27.40 43.36 -17.70
CA LYS A 623 27.03 44.47 -18.61
C LYS A 623 25.55 44.45 -19.01
N LYS A 624 24.94 43.26 -19.16
CA LYS A 624 23.51 43.12 -19.55
C LYS A 624 22.52 43.43 -18.44
N ARG A 625 22.93 43.40 -17.17
CA ARG A 625 22.04 43.62 -16.04
C ARG A 625 22.57 44.81 -15.23
N ASP A 626 21.83 45.92 -15.32
CA ASP A 626 22.15 47.28 -14.84
C ASP A 626 22.60 47.37 -13.36
N SER A 627 23.15 48.53 -12.93
CA SER A 627 23.92 48.78 -11.69
C SER A 627 23.32 48.38 -10.32
N LYS A 628 22.13 47.76 -10.27
CA LYS A 628 21.57 47.04 -9.09
C LYS A 628 21.99 45.55 -9.06
N TYR A 629 22.79 45.09 -10.02
CA TYR A 629 23.24 43.71 -10.17
C TYR A 629 24.43 43.39 -9.25
N ASP A 630 24.14 43.03 -8.00
CA ASP A 630 25.15 42.47 -7.11
C ASP A 630 25.23 40.95 -7.35
N ILE A 631 26.31 40.48 -7.98
CA ILE A 631 26.56 39.03 -8.23
C ILE A 631 26.55 38.25 -6.92
N THR A 632 26.95 38.89 -5.82
CA THR A 632 26.88 38.35 -4.46
C THR A 632 25.43 38.14 -4.03
N ARG A 633 24.50 38.98 -4.50
CA ARG A 633 23.05 38.86 -4.31
C ARG A 633 22.32 38.06 -5.38
N GLN A 634 22.94 37.64 -6.48
CA GLN A 634 22.32 36.78 -7.51
C GLN A 634 22.81 35.32 -7.51
N LYS A 635 23.92 35.03 -6.82
CA LYS A 635 24.03 33.76 -6.08
C LYS A 635 22.98 33.62 -4.97
N THR A 636 22.24 34.70 -4.75
CA THR A 636 21.19 34.88 -3.77
C THR A 636 19.94 35.32 -4.54
N ALA A 637 18.83 35.39 -3.87
CA ALA A 637 17.53 35.38 -4.47
C ALA A 637 16.81 36.66 -4.01
N THR A 638 17.11 37.84 -4.58
CA THR A 638 16.34 39.05 -4.22
C THR A 638 16.43 40.18 -5.26
N ILE A 639 15.29 40.55 -5.86
CA ILE A 639 15.02 41.92 -6.31
C ILE A 639 14.18 42.54 -5.19
N THR A 640 14.74 43.51 -4.47
CA THR A 640 13.98 44.34 -3.54
C THR A 640 12.91 45.11 -4.30
N ARG A 641 11.63 44.93 -3.93
CA ARG A 641 10.56 45.85 -4.30
C ARG A 641 10.80 47.17 -3.59
N ASP A 642 11.04 48.22 -4.36
CA ASP A 642 11.08 49.60 -3.88
C ASP A 642 9.73 49.93 -3.20
N LYS A 643 9.76 50.33 -1.92
CA LYS A 643 8.68 51.10 -1.31
C LYS A 643 8.71 52.48 -1.97
N PRO A 644 7.59 53.00 -2.50
CA PRO A 644 7.57 54.37 -2.99
C PRO A 644 7.71 55.33 -1.81
N SER A 645 8.56 56.32 -1.99
CA SER A 645 8.70 57.47 -1.10
C SER A 645 7.38 58.23 -0.99
N SER A 646 6.87 58.34 0.22
CA SER A 646 6.03 59.44 0.69
C SER A 646 6.34 59.71 2.15
#